data_AF-A0A8T7E977-F1
#
_entry.id   AF-A0A8T7E977-F1
#
_cell.length_a   1.000
_cell.length_b   1.000
_cell.length_c   1.000
_cell.angle_alpha   90.00
_cell.angle_beta   90.00
_cell.angle_gamma   90.00
#
_symmetry.space_group_name_H-M   'P 1'
#
loop_
_entity.id
_entity.type
_entity.pdbx_description
1 polymer ?
#
loop_
_entity_poly.entity_id
_entity_poly.type
_entity_poly.pdbx_seq_one_letter_code
_entity_poly.pdbx_strand_id
1 'polypeptide(L)'
;MAFIAGLALSRLLYEGFFPQLLWLARPLVALPFAALTAYAVWLVWLKWARQLPPLAFSSLLLNLLWLFNPAVDLAGSRLIFAATVWLTAVFIWTQINTDERRWGKWGGWLLVMVALLPVYLFTMSASVGAADTFEFQVVTPQLGIVHPTGYPLYLLLGKLFTLLPVGTLAWRLNLASAVYALAAMSMLYFLIQRMLRHPLPAILGTAVTGLSLTFWSQAIIAEVYALHALIVMVALYLMAKIGDWKLEIKDWRLRVPPPHPITPSPVHVYALAFTLGLGMANHLTTLLLLPSAFLTILFTARPTRLTTHHASRITDNELWITDYRFWLKTAVAFLLPLLLYAYLPLRWQAVNGEAMGLARFVDWVVGGRFQGALQLRAWLDDPVRYQIVGRLFLENWGWWGLALAGLGLVVMVWRQWQTAVILLLTWFAYTFYALNYTVPDLAVFVIPAQLVGGVWWAVGLWAGLALVQDVARREHWPDVAPLALTFALIPALTMTVNHWAKNDQSGENPLEQWGRAVLALPLAEGAAILADSEKIAPLLYLQVAEGLRPDLDISVWPDEAAYRTQVDGRLAQNQAVYLARYLPGLQGIYHLRSLGPLTEVSTSPMTQLPNPSAVPGQVYPITPLPHSQFGPLTLLAYSLEPMAAGDEGNTAVTLYWQAAQAVDEVLHVYVRVVGGEGDGRATHSQHPANNFYPTNAWRPGEIVADYHLLPRPVITHDGALTYQVAIAPPFTPANQLAWQDVTTMEVTATENTAALPSRLLRAQIGGYLVNGADFPAKIRSQTRLPLLLTGFGSENPGLQFKLQPVSSPIGQITEFSPPPPVPPAHIWYENLNSDLPAGLYNLIASYEAQHEADCGHGRCLAPASYCGWMSPAQTGCVVGQVEISGVALPDTAVNYADQIALLDITTSGPALSPGGVLQVQLNWLALANMNQDYTLFLQVVDAQDRIVGQVDSWPVQGTHPTSGWQPGQTIPDSYTIPLSQEMAPGAYRLLVGWYLLGDGRRLPVLDGEGTAVEDKLIVPNLFVPG
;
A
#
# COMPACT_ATOMS: atom_id res chain seq x y z
N MET A 1 -20.43 20.50 24.09
CA MET A 1 -20.17 20.36 22.65
C MET A 1 -19.20 21.43 22.14
N ALA A 2 -19.54 22.73 22.20
CA ALA A 2 -18.62 23.80 21.76
C ALA A 2 -17.28 23.84 22.53
N PHE A 3 -17.32 23.61 23.85
CA PHE A 3 -16.12 23.45 24.67
C PHE A 3 -15.26 22.25 24.22
N ILE A 4 -15.89 21.13 23.85
CA ILE A 4 -15.19 19.94 23.34
C ILE A 4 -14.51 20.25 22.01
N ALA A 5 -15.19 20.95 21.09
CA ALA A 5 -14.59 21.38 19.83
C ALA A 5 -13.44 22.39 20.03
N GLY A 6 -13.55 23.28 21.02
CA GLY A 6 -12.47 24.19 21.41
C GLY A 6 -11.25 23.45 21.95
N LEU A 7 -11.45 22.45 22.82
CA LEU A 7 -10.36 21.56 23.27
C LEU A 7 -9.75 20.77 22.12
N ALA A 8 -10.58 20.26 21.22
CA ALA A 8 -10.16 19.52 20.04
C ALA A 8 -9.29 20.40 19.13
N LEU A 9 -9.76 21.60 18.75
CA LEU A 9 -8.96 22.54 17.97
C LEU A 9 -7.65 22.91 18.68
N SER A 10 -7.69 23.11 19.99
CA SER A 10 -6.49 23.41 20.78
C SER A 10 -5.47 22.26 20.74
N ARG A 11 -5.94 21.01 20.85
CA ARG A 11 -5.11 19.81 20.69
C ARG A 11 -4.55 19.70 19.26
N LEU A 12 -5.34 20.04 18.23
CA LEU A 12 -4.93 19.96 16.82
C LEU A 12 -3.78 20.92 16.56
N LEU A 13 -3.90 22.14 17.09
CA LEU A 13 -2.88 23.17 16.99
C LEU A 13 -1.61 22.78 17.77
N TYR A 14 -1.76 22.15 18.93
CA TYR A 14 -0.65 21.61 19.72
C TYR A 14 0.10 20.49 18.99
N GLU A 15 -0.63 19.53 18.41
CA GLU A 15 -0.01 18.43 17.66
C GLU A 15 0.60 18.92 16.32
N GLY A 16 -0.05 19.88 15.65
CA GLY A 16 0.21 20.23 14.24
C GLY A 16 1.03 21.49 13.94
N PHE A 17 1.03 22.53 14.79
CA PHE A 17 1.60 23.85 14.44
C PHE A 17 2.73 24.35 15.35
N PHE A 18 3.09 23.58 16.37
CA PHE A 18 4.43 23.60 16.97
C PHE A 18 5.06 25.00 17.29
N PRO A 19 4.46 25.90 18.09
CA PRO A 19 5.22 27.02 18.65
C PRO A 19 5.81 26.61 20.00
N GLN A 20 7.12 26.79 20.13
CA GLN A 20 7.92 26.64 21.35
C GLN A 20 7.30 27.31 22.61
N LEU A 21 6.40 28.28 22.41
CA LEU A 21 5.66 29.00 23.44
C LEU A 21 4.47 28.24 24.07
N LEU A 22 3.86 27.25 23.39
CA LEU A 22 2.63 26.59 23.88
C LEU A 22 2.90 25.46 24.89
N TRP A 23 4.13 24.98 25.03
CA TRP A 23 4.49 23.92 25.96
C TRP A 23 4.53 24.38 27.43
N LEU A 24 4.84 25.65 27.68
CA LEU A 24 5.08 26.23 29.00
C LEU A 24 3.79 26.55 29.79
N ALA A 25 2.62 26.56 29.13
CA ALA A 25 1.36 27.02 29.71
C ALA A 25 0.15 26.17 29.27
N ARG A 26 0.31 24.84 29.17
CA ARG A 26 -0.65 23.92 28.49
C ARG A 26 -2.11 24.05 28.96
N PRO A 27 -2.46 23.93 30.26
CA PRO A 27 -3.84 24.16 30.70
C PRO A 27 -4.22 25.65 30.70
N LEU A 28 -3.26 26.54 30.96
CA LEU A 28 -3.47 27.99 31.04
C LEU A 28 -3.74 28.65 29.67
N VAL A 29 -3.39 28.01 28.56
CA VAL A 29 -3.69 28.48 27.20
C VAL A 29 -4.83 27.68 26.56
N ALA A 30 -4.86 26.36 26.73
CA ALA A 30 -5.89 25.50 26.14
C ALA A 30 -7.28 25.78 26.71
N LEU A 31 -7.40 26.00 28.03
CA LEU A 31 -8.70 26.26 28.67
C LEU A 31 -9.30 27.63 28.28
N PRO A 32 -8.54 28.75 28.28
CA PRO A 32 -9.06 30.02 27.77
C PRO A 32 -9.37 29.97 26.27
N PHE A 33 -8.56 29.28 25.46
CA PHE A 33 -8.82 29.13 24.03
C PHE A 33 -10.10 28.31 23.76
N ALA A 34 -10.30 27.21 24.49
CA ALA A 34 -11.53 26.44 24.44
C ALA A 34 -12.75 27.25 24.93
N ALA A 35 -12.57 28.07 25.97
CA ALA A 35 -13.61 28.98 26.48
C ALA A 35 -13.96 30.08 25.46
N LEU A 36 -12.97 30.69 24.80
CA LEU A 36 -13.17 31.68 23.74
C LEU A 36 -13.88 31.06 22.52
N THR A 37 -13.47 29.87 22.11
CA THR A 37 -14.12 29.13 21.01
C THR A 37 -15.57 28.79 21.37
N ALA A 38 -15.80 28.31 22.61
CA ALA A 38 -17.15 28.04 23.11
C ALA A 38 -18.00 29.32 23.18
N TYR A 39 -17.43 30.45 23.59
CA TYR A 39 -18.08 31.75 23.63
C TYR A 39 -18.43 32.26 22.22
N ALA A 40 -17.53 32.12 21.25
CA ALA A 40 -17.78 32.47 19.85
C ALA A 40 -18.91 31.63 19.24
N VAL A 41 -18.90 30.31 19.46
CA VAL A 41 -19.99 29.41 19.03
C VAL A 41 -21.30 29.76 19.73
N TRP A 42 -21.26 30.11 21.02
CA TRP A 42 -22.43 30.57 21.77
C TRP A 42 -23.01 31.88 21.21
N LEU A 43 -22.17 32.84 20.81
CA LEU A 43 -22.60 34.07 20.14
C LEU A 43 -23.25 33.80 18.77
N VAL A 44 -22.69 32.87 17.99
CA VAL A 44 -23.30 32.41 16.73
C VAL A 44 -24.65 31.74 17.01
N TRP A 45 -24.72 30.90 18.06
CA TRP A 45 -25.94 30.22 18.45
C TRP A 45 -27.04 31.21 18.86
N LEU A 46 -26.71 32.22 19.66
CA LEU A 46 -27.64 33.29 20.06
C LEU A 46 -28.17 34.09 18.87
N LYS A 47 -27.34 34.33 17.86
CA LYS A 47 -27.66 35.21 16.72
C LYS A 47 -28.40 34.49 15.58
N TRP A 48 -28.11 33.21 15.35
CA TRP A 48 -28.64 32.44 14.21
C TRP A 48 -29.40 31.16 14.59
N ALA A 49 -29.18 30.60 15.78
CA ALA A 49 -29.56 29.22 16.11
C ALA A 49 -30.57 29.06 17.26
N ARG A 50 -31.28 30.12 17.67
CA ARG A 50 -32.44 29.98 18.60
C ARG A 50 -33.55 29.05 18.08
N GLN A 51 -33.49 28.69 16.80
CA GLN A 51 -34.40 27.76 16.12
C GLN A 51 -33.83 26.33 15.94
N LEU A 52 -32.57 26.06 16.34
CA LEU A 52 -31.93 24.75 16.17
C LEU A 52 -31.83 24.01 17.51
N PRO A 53 -32.12 22.68 17.55
CA PRO A 53 -32.04 21.91 18.77
C PRO A 53 -30.56 21.78 19.24
N PRO A 54 -30.27 21.86 20.55
CA PRO A 54 -28.90 21.71 21.08
C PRO A 54 -28.19 20.43 20.61
N LEU A 55 -28.95 19.36 20.37
CA LEU A 55 -28.43 18.07 19.91
C LEU A 55 -27.95 18.09 18.45
N ALA A 56 -28.23 19.13 17.65
CA ALA A 56 -27.67 19.29 16.30
C ALA A 56 -26.13 19.41 16.29
N PHE A 57 -25.51 19.73 17.44
CA PHE A 57 -24.06 19.80 17.62
C PHE A 57 -23.46 18.51 18.20
N SER A 58 -24.24 17.43 18.32
CA SER A 58 -23.81 16.16 18.93
C SER A 58 -22.64 15.50 18.21
N SER A 59 -22.46 15.72 16.91
CA SER A 59 -21.29 15.29 16.13
C SER A 59 -19.97 15.80 16.71
N LEU A 60 -19.96 16.93 17.41
CA LEU A 60 -18.75 17.43 18.09
C LEU A 60 -18.30 16.52 19.23
N LEU A 61 -19.17 15.67 19.76
CA LEU A 61 -18.81 14.63 20.75
C LEU A 61 -17.88 13.58 20.16
N LEU A 62 -17.82 13.39 18.84
CA LEU A 62 -16.87 12.46 18.21
C LEU A 62 -15.41 12.89 18.45
N ASN A 63 -15.16 14.18 18.69
CA ASN A 63 -13.83 14.64 19.10
C ASN A 63 -13.38 14.05 20.44
N LEU A 64 -14.28 13.48 21.26
CA LEU A 64 -13.90 12.76 22.48
C LEU A 64 -13.10 11.50 22.18
N LEU A 65 -13.40 10.80 21.06
CA LEU A 65 -12.63 9.63 20.61
C LEU A 65 -11.15 9.96 20.46
N TRP A 66 -10.89 11.17 19.95
CA TRP A 66 -9.55 11.68 19.76
C TRP A 66 -8.99 12.31 21.03
N LEU A 67 -9.72 13.22 21.70
CA LEU A 67 -9.25 13.95 22.87
C LEU A 67 -8.77 13.05 24.02
N PHE A 68 -9.35 11.86 24.17
CA PHE A 68 -8.94 10.87 25.17
C PHE A 68 -7.90 9.86 24.66
N ASN A 69 -7.58 9.86 23.37
CA ASN A 69 -6.52 9.01 22.82
C ASN A 69 -5.16 9.61 23.18
N PRO A 70 -4.29 8.91 23.94
CA PRO A 70 -2.97 9.42 24.30
C PRO A 70 -1.99 9.47 23.10
N ALA A 71 -2.25 8.73 22.02
CA ALA A 71 -1.39 8.71 20.84
C ALA A 71 -1.51 9.99 20.01
N VAL A 72 -0.40 10.41 19.41
CA VAL A 72 -0.36 11.52 18.44
C VAL A 72 -0.53 10.93 17.03
N ASP A 73 -1.72 11.07 16.46
CA ASP A 73 -2.04 10.66 15.09
C ASP A 73 -2.57 11.86 14.33
N LEU A 74 -1.68 12.65 13.73
CA LEU A 74 -2.06 13.93 13.13
C LEU A 74 -3.03 13.77 11.95
N ALA A 75 -2.92 12.68 11.19
CA ALA A 75 -3.81 12.37 10.08
C ALA A 75 -5.22 12.03 10.59
N GLY A 76 -5.32 11.09 11.55
CA GLY A 76 -6.57 10.76 12.23
C GLY A 76 -7.19 11.95 12.95
N SER A 77 -6.39 12.78 13.63
CA SER A 77 -6.82 14.02 14.31
C SER A 77 -7.48 14.99 13.33
N ARG A 78 -6.81 15.29 12.20
CA ARG A 78 -7.32 16.19 11.16
C ARG A 78 -8.62 15.65 10.58
N LEU A 79 -8.66 14.35 10.27
CA LEU A 79 -9.83 13.68 9.70
C LEU A 79 -11.03 13.70 10.65
N ILE A 80 -10.84 13.30 11.92
CA ILE A 80 -11.92 13.28 12.92
C ILE A 80 -12.44 14.70 13.13
N PHE A 81 -11.56 15.68 13.33
CA PHE A 81 -11.97 17.08 13.53
C PHE A 81 -12.77 17.59 12.32
N ALA A 82 -12.23 17.42 11.10
CA ALA A 82 -12.91 17.81 9.87
C ALA A 82 -14.27 17.10 9.71
N ALA A 83 -14.33 15.80 9.99
CA ALA A 83 -15.57 15.01 9.95
C ALA A 83 -16.61 15.54 10.94
N THR A 84 -16.21 15.93 12.16
CA THR A 84 -17.16 16.50 13.14
C THR A 84 -17.71 17.86 12.71
N VAL A 85 -16.87 18.73 12.11
CA VAL A 85 -17.29 20.02 11.56
C VAL A 85 -18.24 19.81 10.37
N TRP A 86 -17.87 18.90 9.46
CA TRP A 86 -18.69 18.54 8.31
C TRP A 86 -20.03 17.93 8.71
N LEU A 87 -20.07 16.96 9.63
CA LEU A 87 -21.32 16.37 10.13
C LEU A 87 -22.23 17.39 10.80
N THR A 88 -21.65 18.32 11.57
CA THR A 88 -22.41 19.42 12.18
C THR A 88 -23.03 20.31 11.10
N ALA A 89 -22.27 20.63 10.05
CA ALA A 89 -22.77 21.39 8.90
C ALA A 89 -23.89 20.64 8.16
N VAL A 90 -23.73 19.33 7.94
CA VAL A 90 -24.77 18.47 7.36
C VAL A 90 -26.05 18.54 8.21
N PHE A 91 -25.95 18.36 9.53
CA PHE A 91 -27.13 18.38 10.41
C PHE A 91 -27.83 19.74 10.39
N ILE A 92 -27.10 20.84 10.59
CA ILE A 92 -27.64 22.19 10.51
C ILE A 92 -28.33 22.42 9.16
N TRP A 93 -27.66 22.05 8.07
CA TRP A 93 -28.18 22.24 6.73
C TRP A 93 -29.46 21.41 6.47
N THR A 94 -29.52 20.15 6.95
CA THR A 94 -30.73 19.31 6.83
C THR A 94 -31.92 19.81 7.66
N GLN A 95 -31.68 20.49 8.78
CA GLN A 95 -32.75 21.10 9.59
C GLN A 95 -33.32 22.36 8.93
N ILE A 96 -32.48 23.13 8.24
CA ILE A 96 -32.89 24.36 7.55
C ILE A 96 -33.56 24.06 6.20
N ASN A 97 -33.13 23.00 5.52
CA ASN A 97 -33.55 22.67 4.14
C ASN A 97 -34.29 21.32 4.06
N THR A 98 -35.48 21.28 4.64
CA THR A 98 -36.36 20.09 4.66
C THR A 98 -37.20 19.91 3.39
N ASP A 99 -37.31 20.94 2.54
CA ASP A 99 -38.11 20.93 1.31
C ASP A 99 -37.35 20.33 0.11
N GLU A 100 -38.06 19.58 -0.76
CA GLU A 100 -37.56 19.03 -2.04
C GLU A 100 -37.14 20.07 -3.11
N ARG A 101 -37.09 21.37 -2.75
CA ARG A 101 -36.69 22.46 -3.66
C ARG A 101 -35.31 22.21 -4.28
N ARG A 102 -35.09 22.73 -5.49
CA ARG A 102 -33.81 22.57 -6.24
C ARG A 102 -32.57 22.80 -5.36
N TRP A 103 -32.61 23.80 -4.49
CA TRP A 103 -31.51 24.15 -3.57
C TRP A 103 -31.18 23.07 -2.52
N GLY A 104 -32.16 22.25 -2.11
CA GLY A 104 -31.94 21.11 -1.20
C GLY A 104 -31.07 20.03 -1.86
N LYS A 105 -31.41 19.60 -3.08
CA LYS A 105 -30.68 18.50 -3.75
C LYS A 105 -29.23 18.88 -4.08
N TRP A 106 -28.98 20.10 -4.53
CA TRP A 106 -27.62 20.56 -4.86
C TRP A 106 -26.77 20.85 -3.62
N GLY A 107 -27.38 21.34 -2.52
CA GLY A 107 -26.66 21.55 -1.26
C GLY A 107 -26.16 20.24 -0.65
N GLY A 108 -26.98 19.19 -0.65
CA GLY A 108 -26.56 17.87 -0.18
C GLY A 108 -25.46 17.26 -1.06
N TRP A 109 -25.56 17.40 -2.38
CA TRP A 109 -24.49 16.99 -3.30
C TRP A 109 -23.17 17.71 -3.01
N LEU A 110 -23.19 19.02 -2.82
CA LEU A 110 -21.99 19.79 -2.49
C LEU A 110 -21.35 19.32 -1.18
N LEU A 111 -22.15 18.99 -0.17
CA LEU A 111 -21.64 18.45 1.10
C LEU A 111 -20.92 17.11 0.89
N VAL A 112 -21.41 16.22 0.02
CA VAL A 112 -20.68 14.99 -0.34
C VAL A 112 -19.35 15.33 -1.01
N MET A 113 -19.32 16.28 -1.95
CA MET A 113 -18.09 16.66 -2.64
C MET A 113 -17.05 17.25 -1.68
N VAL A 114 -17.47 18.07 -0.72
CA VAL A 114 -16.58 18.63 0.32
C VAL A 114 -16.00 17.55 1.23
N ALA A 115 -16.71 16.43 1.43
CA ALA A 115 -16.19 15.31 2.21
C ALA A 115 -15.16 14.47 1.44
N LEU A 116 -15.39 14.21 0.14
CA LEU A 116 -14.59 13.26 -0.63
C LEU A 116 -13.42 13.90 -1.39
N LEU A 117 -13.62 15.06 -2.01
CA LEU A 117 -12.62 15.68 -2.88
C LEU A 117 -11.29 15.95 -2.14
N PRO A 118 -11.28 16.55 -0.93
CA PRO A 118 -10.02 16.78 -0.22
C PRO A 118 -9.31 15.47 0.14
N VAL A 119 -10.07 14.45 0.54
CA VAL A 119 -9.53 13.13 0.91
C VAL A 119 -8.81 12.51 -0.29
N TYR A 120 -9.44 12.48 -1.47
CA TYR A 120 -8.81 11.93 -2.68
C TYR A 120 -7.60 12.76 -3.12
N LEU A 121 -7.67 14.10 -3.09
CA LEU A 121 -6.55 14.96 -3.48
C LEU A 121 -5.35 14.86 -2.53
N PHE A 122 -5.58 14.68 -1.23
CA PHE A 122 -4.49 14.59 -0.24
C PHE A 122 -3.89 13.20 -0.10
N THR A 123 -4.51 12.16 -0.67
CA THR A 123 -4.00 10.78 -0.60
C THR A 123 -3.56 10.21 -1.94
N MET A 124 -3.81 10.91 -3.06
CA MET A 124 -3.29 10.50 -4.36
C MET A 124 -1.78 10.71 -4.50
N SER A 125 -1.13 9.79 -5.19
CA SER A 125 0.29 9.94 -5.54
C SER A 125 0.49 10.93 -6.67
N ALA A 126 1.57 11.70 -6.60
CA ALA A 126 2.09 12.50 -7.71
C ALA A 126 3.08 11.72 -8.59
N SER A 127 3.40 10.48 -8.23
CA SER A 127 4.42 9.65 -8.87
C SER A 127 3.82 8.53 -9.73
N VAL A 128 4.69 7.88 -10.51
CA VAL A 128 4.36 6.68 -11.29
C VAL A 128 3.83 5.57 -10.37
N GLY A 129 2.76 4.90 -10.78
CA GLY A 129 2.22 3.73 -10.05
C GLY A 129 2.94 2.43 -10.38
N ALA A 130 2.45 1.32 -9.82
CA ALA A 130 2.90 -0.03 -10.17
C ALA A 130 1.91 -0.72 -11.13
N ALA A 131 2.31 -1.86 -11.71
CA ALA A 131 1.46 -2.73 -12.54
C ALA A 131 0.63 -1.96 -13.59
N ASP A 132 -0.68 -2.19 -13.64
CA ASP A 132 -1.59 -1.58 -14.62
C ASP A 132 -1.62 -0.04 -14.53
N THR A 133 -1.52 0.51 -13.32
CA THR A 133 -1.47 1.96 -13.12
C THR A 133 -0.30 2.58 -13.90
N PHE A 134 0.88 1.97 -13.85
CA PHE A 134 2.04 2.41 -14.64
C PHE A 134 1.75 2.33 -16.15
N GLU A 135 1.20 1.22 -16.63
CA GLU A 135 0.94 1.02 -18.05
C GLU A 135 -0.02 2.10 -18.57
N PHE A 136 -1.10 2.38 -17.84
CA PHE A 136 -2.01 3.47 -18.19
C PHE A 136 -1.32 4.83 -18.22
N GLN A 137 -0.40 5.08 -17.29
CA GLN A 137 0.34 6.34 -17.22
C GLN A 137 1.32 6.55 -18.39
N VAL A 138 1.85 5.49 -18.97
CA VAL A 138 2.78 5.53 -20.12
C VAL A 138 2.07 5.45 -21.47
N VAL A 139 1.04 4.61 -21.57
CA VAL A 139 0.37 4.31 -22.85
C VAL A 139 -0.68 5.36 -23.21
N THR A 140 -1.43 5.88 -22.23
CA THR A 140 -2.49 6.88 -22.46
C THR A 140 -1.99 8.16 -23.12
N PRO A 141 -0.87 8.78 -22.71
CA PRO A 141 -0.33 9.99 -23.33
C PRO A 141 0.00 9.80 -24.82
N GLN A 142 0.39 8.60 -25.21
CA GLN A 142 0.74 8.26 -26.59
C GLN A 142 -0.45 7.74 -27.40
N LEU A 143 -1.63 7.55 -26.78
CA LEU A 143 -2.74 6.79 -27.35
C LEU A 143 -2.27 5.42 -27.86
N GLY A 144 -1.47 4.69 -27.08
CA GLY A 144 -1.03 3.35 -27.46
C GLY A 144 -2.11 2.28 -27.23
N ILE A 145 -1.68 1.03 -27.12
CA ILE A 145 -2.57 -0.11 -26.82
C ILE A 145 -2.09 -0.75 -25.54
N VAL A 146 -2.97 -0.80 -24.54
CA VAL A 146 -2.71 -1.50 -23.28
C VAL A 146 -3.11 -2.98 -23.39
N HIS A 147 -2.77 -3.76 -22.37
CA HIS A 147 -3.19 -5.15 -22.21
C HIS A 147 -4.70 -5.37 -22.51
N PRO A 148 -5.11 -6.59 -22.94
CA PRO A 148 -6.51 -6.90 -23.20
C PRO A 148 -7.41 -6.56 -21.99
N THR A 149 -8.52 -5.85 -22.15
CA THR A 149 -9.30 -5.67 -23.39
C THR A 149 -8.98 -4.42 -24.21
N GLY A 150 -7.93 -3.68 -23.82
CA GLY A 150 -7.44 -2.49 -24.51
C GLY A 150 -8.14 -1.17 -24.12
N TYR A 151 -9.24 -1.24 -23.36
CA TYR A 151 -9.86 -0.11 -22.64
C TYR A 151 -10.01 1.21 -23.44
N PRO A 152 -10.54 1.18 -24.68
CA PRO A 152 -10.51 2.33 -25.58
C PRO A 152 -11.22 3.57 -25.01
N LEU A 153 -12.32 3.40 -24.26
CA LEU A 153 -12.99 4.54 -23.64
C LEU A 153 -12.09 5.22 -22.60
N TYR A 154 -11.42 4.43 -21.75
CA TYR A 154 -10.54 4.94 -20.71
C TYR A 154 -9.36 5.71 -21.32
N LEU A 155 -8.68 5.15 -22.33
CA LEU A 155 -7.54 5.79 -22.98
C LEU A 155 -7.92 7.13 -23.63
N LEU A 156 -9.06 7.18 -24.33
CA LEU A 156 -9.51 8.40 -25.01
C LEU A 156 -9.87 9.51 -24.01
N LEU A 157 -10.55 9.17 -22.91
CA LEU A 157 -10.88 10.15 -21.87
C LEU A 157 -9.64 10.56 -21.07
N GLY A 158 -8.79 9.59 -20.70
CA GLY A 158 -7.53 9.83 -19.99
C GLY A 158 -6.60 10.74 -20.77
N LYS A 159 -6.55 10.63 -22.11
CA LYS A 159 -5.78 11.53 -22.97
C LYS A 159 -6.15 13.00 -22.76
N LEU A 160 -7.42 13.32 -22.50
CA LEU A 160 -7.84 14.70 -22.23
C LEU A 160 -7.20 15.25 -20.94
N PHE A 161 -7.04 14.41 -19.91
CA PHE A 161 -6.40 14.80 -18.65
C PHE A 161 -4.89 15.01 -18.81
N THR A 162 -4.24 14.28 -19.70
CA THR A 162 -2.80 14.49 -19.99
C THR A 162 -2.50 15.90 -20.50
N LEU A 163 -3.49 16.58 -21.10
CA LEU A 163 -3.37 17.92 -21.66
C LEU A 163 -3.48 19.05 -20.62
N LEU A 164 -3.80 18.74 -19.35
CA LEU A 164 -3.88 19.74 -18.29
C LEU A 164 -2.47 20.28 -17.97
N PRO A 165 -2.25 21.61 -17.85
CA PRO A 165 -0.91 22.18 -17.64
C PRO A 165 -0.51 22.25 -16.16
N VAL A 166 -0.81 21.23 -15.36
CA VAL A 166 -0.55 21.20 -13.90
C VAL A 166 -0.11 19.82 -13.43
N GLY A 167 0.80 19.77 -12.46
CA GLY A 167 1.32 18.51 -11.91
C GLY A 167 2.09 17.65 -12.91
N THR A 168 2.55 16.48 -12.46
CA THR A 168 3.19 15.45 -13.29
C THR A 168 2.15 14.74 -14.16
N LEU A 169 2.59 13.99 -15.15
CA LEU A 169 1.69 13.23 -16.02
C LEU A 169 0.96 12.12 -15.24
N ALA A 170 1.68 11.43 -14.35
CA ALA A 170 1.12 10.44 -13.43
C ALA A 170 0.00 11.07 -12.57
N TRP A 171 0.25 12.23 -11.96
CA TRP A 171 -0.72 12.93 -11.15
C TRP A 171 -2.00 13.28 -11.93
N ARG A 172 -1.88 13.75 -13.19
CA ARG A 172 -3.04 14.11 -14.03
C ARG A 172 -3.93 12.90 -14.34
N LEU A 173 -3.34 11.72 -14.51
CA LEU A 173 -4.11 10.50 -14.77
C LEU A 173 -4.72 9.92 -13.48
N ASN A 174 -4.02 10.03 -12.34
CA ASN A 174 -4.62 9.75 -11.03
C ASN A 174 -5.80 10.70 -10.73
N LEU A 175 -5.67 11.98 -11.10
CA LEU A 175 -6.76 12.97 -11.02
C LEU A 175 -7.96 12.57 -11.88
N ALA A 176 -7.75 11.96 -13.05
CA ALA A 176 -8.83 11.47 -13.90
C ALA A 176 -9.70 10.46 -13.14
N SER A 177 -9.08 9.49 -12.46
CA SER A 177 -9.78 8.53 -11.59
C SER A 177 -10.54 9.20 -10.46
N ALA A 178 -9.95 10.21 -9.80
CA ALA A 178 -10.64 10.97 -8.75
C ALA A 178 -11.89 11.68 -9.27
N VAL A 179 -11.82 12.25 -10.48
CA VAL A 179 -12.98 12.87 -11.14
C VAL A 179 -14.06 11.83 -11.47
N TYR A 180 -13.68 10.66 -12.01
CA TYR A 180 -14.63 9.58 -12.28
C TYR A 180 -15.28 9.05 -11.01
N ALA A 181 -14.52 8.88 -9.94
CA ALA A 181 -15.01 8.43 -8.63
C ALA A 181 -15.99 9.45 -8.02
N LEU A 182 -15.68 10.75 -8.06
CA LEU A 182 -16.59 11.80 -7.59
C LEU A 182 -17.87 11.88 -8.43
N ALA A 183 -17.78 11.66 -9.74
CA ALA A 183 -18.95 11.55 -10.60
C ALA A 183 -19.79 10.30 -10.26
N ALA A 184 -19.17 9.15 -9.97
CA ALA A 184 -19.86 7.94 -9.54
C ALA A 184 -20.60 8.17 -8.20
N MET A 185 -19.93 8.82 -7.24
CA MET A 185 -20.52 9.19 -5.96
C MET A 185 -21.63 10.23 -6.12
N SER A 186 -21.50 11.17 -7.06
CA SER A 186 -22.59 12.08 -7.42
C SER A 186 -23.84 11.31 -7.88
N MET A 187 -23.64 10.27 -8.71
CA MET A 187 -24.74 9.43 -9.16
C MET A 187 -25.33 8.56 -8.05
N LEU A 188 -24.52 8.04 -7.13
CA LEU A 188 -24.99 7.33 -5.94
C LEU A 188 -25.83 8.25 -5.04
N TYR A 189 -25.38 9.48 -4.80
CA TYR A 189 -26.15 10.49 -4.08
C TYR A 189 -27.51 10.73 -4.74
N PHE A 190 -27.55 10.95 -6.05
CA PHE A 190 -28.81 11.18 -6.75
C PHE A 190 -29.72 9.95 -6.79
N LEU A 191 -29.16 8.74 -6.82
CA LEU A 191 -29.92 7.49 -6.71
C LEU A 191 -30.57 7.38 -5.32
N ILE A 192 -29.80 7.51 -4.24
CA ILE A 192 -30.32 7.41 -2.87
C ILE A 192 -31.31 8.54 -2.59
N GLN A 193 -31.01 9.78 -3.02
CA GLN A 193 -31.92 10.92 -2.89
C GLN A 193 -33.24 10.70 -3.65
N ARG A 194 -33.20 10.04 -4.82
CA ARG A 194 -34.41 9.67 -5.56
C ARG A 194 -35.24 8.62 -4.82
N MET A 195 -34.57 7.60 -4.29
CA MET A 195 -35.23 6.49 -3.59
C MET A 195 -35.83 6.93 -2.25
N LEU A 196 -35.05 7.57 -1.39
CA LEU A 196 -35.44 7.90 -0.01
C LEU A 196 -36.10 9.27 0.13
N ARG A 197 -35.93 10.17 -0.85
CA ARG A 197 -36.41 11.56 -0.83
C ARG A 197 -35.97 12.33 0.42
N HIS A 198 -34.84 11.95 1.00
CA HIS A 198 -34.31 12.55 2.20
C HIS A 198 -32.80 12.76 2.05
N PRO A 199 -32.30 13.99 2.26
CA PRO A 199 -30.90 14.30 1.99
C PRO A 199 -29.94 13.68 2.98
N LEU A 200 -30.35 13.50 4.25
CA LEU A 200 -29.47 12.97 5.28
C LEU A 200 -28.90 11.56 4.96
N PRO A 201 -29.71 10.52 4.70
CA PRO A 201 -29.18 9.21 4.33
C PRO A 201 -28.49 9.21 2.96
N ALA A 202 -28.87 10.10 2.04
CA ALA A 202 -28.19 10.25 0.75
C ALA A 202 -26.76 10.80 0.92
N ILE A 203 -26.58 11.83 1.75
CA ILE A 203 -25.26 12.42 2.04
C ILE A 203 -24.40 11.38 2.76
N LEU A 204 -24.89 10.80 3.86
CA LEU A 204 -24.10 9.90 4.70
C LEU A 204 -23.80 8.58 4.00
N GLY A 205 -24.78 7.97 3.33
CA GLY A 205 -24.58 6.72 2.61
C GLY A 205 -23.56 6.87 1.47
N THR A 206 -23.62 7.99 0.76
CA THR A 206 -22.65 8.27 -0.31
C THR A 206 -21.25 8.55 0.25
N ALA A 207 -21.13 9.37 1.29
CA ALA A 207 -19.83 9.68 1.90
C ALA A 207 -19.16 8.42 2.47
N VAL A 208 -19.89 7.58 3.22
CA VAL A 208 -19.35 6.32 3.75
C VAL A 208 -18.95 5.35 2.64
N THR A 209 -19.73 5.26 1.56
CA THR A 209 -19.38 4.41 0.40
C THR A 209 -18.11 4.93 -0.30
N GLY A 210 -18.02 6.24 -0.52
CA GLY A 210 -16.84 6.87 -1.15
C GLY A 210 -15.57 6.76 -0.32
N LEU A 211 -15.69 6.56 1.00
CA LEU A 211 -14.60 6.37 1.95
C LEU A 211 -14.36 4.89 2.31
N SER A 212 -15.05 3.96 1.64
CA SER A 212 -14.75 2.53 1.75
C SER A 212 -13.36 2.24 1.18
N LEU A 213 -12.66 1.28 1.80
CA LEU A 213 -11.26 1.00 1.53
C LEU A 213 -10.98 0.80 0.03
N THR A 214 -11.74 -0.09 -0.61
CA THR A 214 -11.54 -0.48 -2.00
C THR A 214 -11.98 0.59 -2.99
N PHE A 215 -13.11 1.28 -2.75
CA PHE A 215 -13.54 2.34 -3.66
C PHE A 215 -12.56 3.53 -3.62
N TRP A 216 -12.10 3.90 -2.43
CA TRP A 216 -11.13 4.98 -2.26
C TRP A 216 -9.79 4.63 -2.90
N SER A 217 -9.25 3.41 -2.73
CA SER A 217 -7.98 3.05 -3.36
C SER A 217 -8.01 3.24 -4.89
N GLN A 218 -9.15 2.94 -5.53
CA GLN A 218 -9.35 3.13 -6.96
C GLN A 218 -9.67 4.57 -7.37
N ALA A 219 -10.05 5.44 -6.43
CA ALA A 219 -10.30 6.85 -6.69
C ALA A 219 -9.00 7.66 -6.82
N ILE A 220 -7.85 7.12 -6.42
CA ILE A 220 -6.59 7.86 -6.29
C ILE A 220 -5.44 7.35 -7.17
N ILE A 221 -5.68 6.28 -7.94
CA ILE A 221 -4.72 5.69 -8.89
C ILE A 221 -5.31 5.63 -10.30
N ALA A 222 -4.46 5.66 -11.33
CA ALA A 222 -4.87 5.62 -12.73
C ALA A 222 -5.30 4.20 -13.16
N GLU A 223 -6.54 3.82 -12.84
CA GLU A 223 -7.14 2.56 -13.26
C GLU A 223 -8.59 2.70 -13.77
N VAL A 224 -9.06 1.66 -14.45
CA VAL A 224 -10.34 1.63 -15.19
C VAL A 224 -11.56 1.52 -14.28
N TYR A 225 -11.35 1.19 -13.00
CA TYR A 225 -12.41 0.81 -12.07
C TYR A 225 -13.24 2.01 -11.58
N ALA A 226 -12.64 3.19 -11.41
CA ALA A 226 -13.40 4.40 -11.06
C ALA A 226 -14.35 4.83 -12.19
N LEU A 227 -13.92 4.73 -13.45
CA LEU A 227 -14.77 4.98 -14.61
C LEU A 227 -15.85 3.90 -14.75
N HIS A 228 -15.51 2.63 -14.52
CA HIS A 228 -16.50 1.56 -14.52
C HIS A 228 -17.57 1.77 -13.43
N ALA A 229 -17.17 2.18 -12.22
CA ALA A 229 -18.09 2.50 -11.14
C ALA A 229 -19.06 3.63 -11.50
N LEU A 230 -18.59 4.68 -12.20
CA LEU A 230 -19.46 5.73 -12.74
C LEU A 230 -20.49 5.16 -13.71
N ILE A 231 -20.07 4.30 -14.64
CA ILE A 231 -20.96 3.67 -15.62
C ILE A 231 -22.02 2.80 -14.94
N VAL A 232 -21.62 1.98 -13.96
CA VAL A 232 -22.55 1.18 -13.15
C VAL A 232 -23.56 2.08 -12.45
N MET A 233 -23.12 3.18 -11.83
CA MET A 233 -24.02 4.08 -11.10
C MET A 233 -24.96 4.85 -12.02
N VAL A 234 -24.52 5.24 -13.22
CA VAL A 234 -25.41 5.83 -14.25
C VAL A 234 -26.45 4.79 -14.70
N ALA A 235 -26.05 3.55 -14.94
CA ALA A 235 -26.96 2.48 -15.32
C ALA A 235 -28.01 2.21 -14.23
N LEU A 236 -27.59 2.08 -12.96
CA LEU A 236 -28.52 1.90 -11.83
C LEU A 236 -29.45 3.10 -11.65
N TYR A 237 -28.96 4.34 -11.86
CA TYR A 237 -29.81 5.52 -11.82
C TYR A 237 -30.84 5.55 -12.96
N LEU A 238 -30.47 5.13 -14.17
CA LEU A 238 -31.39 4.99 -15.30
C LEU A 238 -32.44 3.89 -15.03
N MET A 239 -32.03 2.76 -14.45
CA MET A 239 -32.95 1.71 -13.99
C MET A 239 -33.93 2.26 -12.95
N ALA A 240 -33.45 3.08 -12.00
CA ALA A 240 -34.29 3.75 -11.01
C ALA A 240 -35.24 4.79 -11.60
N LYS A 241 -34.88 5.41 -12.74
CA LYS A 241 -35.78 6.28 -13.51
C LYS A 241 -36.84 5.47 -14.24
N ILE A 242 -36.45 4.40 -14.92
CA ILE A 242 -37.36 3.51 -15.66
C ILE A 242 -38.36 2.85 -14.69
N GLY A 243 -37.86 2.27 -13.60
CA GLY A 243 -38.65 1.57 -12.58
C GLY A 243 -39.32 2.45 -11.54
N ASP A 244 -39.21 3.78 -11.65
CA ASP A 244 -39.68 4.77 -10.67
C ASP A 244 -39.41 4.40 -9.18
N TRP A 245 -38.17 4.01 -8.87
CA TRP A 245 -37.81 3.54 -7.53
C TRP A 245 -38.00 4.64 -6.48
N LYS A 246 -38.94 4.42 -5.56
CA LYS A 246 -39.27 5.30 -4.44
C LYS A 246 -39.61 4.46 -3.21
N LEU A 247 -39.03 4.77 -2.07
CA LEU A 247 -39.20 4.03 -0.82
C LEU A 247 -39.73 4.97 0.26
N GLU A 248 -40.98 4.77 0.69
CA GLU A 248 -41.59 5.56 1.78
C GLU A 248 -41.42 4.85 3.13
N ILE A 249 -40.76 5.53 4.07
CA ILE A 249 -40.44 5.02 5.43
C ILE A 249 -41.14 5.88 6.52
N LYS A 250 -42.21 6.61 6.17
CA LYS A 250 -42.86 7.57 7.09
C LYS A 250 -43.81 6.96 8.13
N ASP A 251 -44.36 5.76 7.88
CA ASP A 251 -45.25 5.04 8.82
C ASP A 251 -45.02 3.53 8.79
N TRP A 252 -44.48 2.97 9.88
CA TRP A 252 -44.21 1.53 9.98
C TRP A 252 -45.49 0.66 9.91
N ARG A 253 -46.66 1.22 10.21
CA ARG A 253 -47.96 0.51 10.28
C ARG A 253 -48.70 0.39 8.96
N LEU A 254 -48.40 1.22 7.96
CA LEU A 254 -49.16 1.27 6.71
C LEU A 254 -48.41 0.54 5.61
N ARG A 255 -49.05 -0.43 4.94
CA ARG A 255 -48.58 -0.95 3.64
C ARG A 255 -48.71 0.18 2.62
N VAL A 256 -47.60 0.55 2.00
CA VAL A 256 -47.61 1.54 0.92
C VAL A 256 -48.32 0.90 -0.28
N PRO A 257 -49.33 1.54 -0.88
CA PRO A 257 -49.95 1.03 -2.10
C PRO A 257 -48.89 0.90 -3.21
N PRO A 258 -49.00 -0.11 -4.10
CA PRO A 258 -48.07 -0.25 -5.22
C PRO A 258 -48.04 1.05 -6.03
N PRO A 259 -46.86 1.45 -6.55
CA PRO A 259 -46.73 2.69 -7.30
C PRO A 259 -47.71 2.71 -8.47
N HIS A 260 -48.27 3.89 -8.77
CA HIS A 260 -49.06 4.07 -9.98
C HIS A 260 -48.22 3.69 -11.20
N PRO A 261 -48.80 2.99 -12.20
CA PRO A 261 -48.07 2.62 -13.40
C PRO A 261 -47.61 3.89 -14.12
N ILE A 262 -46.31 4.11 -14.15
CA ILE A 262 -45.69 5.14 -14.98
C ILE A 262 -45.15 4.41 -16.19
N THR A 263 -45.52 4.89 -17.37
CA THR A 263 -44.95 4.41 -18.62
C THR A 263 -43.57 5.03 -18.79
N PRO A 264 -42.49 4.23 -18.71
CA PRO A 264 -41.15 4.76 -18.85
C PRO A 264 -40.97 5.32 -20.26
N SER A 265 -40.37 6.51 -20.37
CA SER A 265 -40.02 7.04 -21.69
C SER A 265 -38.98 6.10 -22.34
N PRO A 266 -39.20 5.63 -23.59
CA PRO A 266 -38.27 4.77 -24.31
C PRO A 266 -36.84 5.33 -24.40
N VAL A 267 -36.70 6.67 -24.34
CA VAL A 267 -35.41 7.35 -24.33
C VAL A 267 -34.54 6.91 -23.16
N HIS A 268 -35.11 6.66 -21.98
CA HIS A 268 -34.31 6.17 -20.84
C HIS A 268 -33.82 4.74 -21.05
N VAL A 269 -34.58 3.92 -21.79
CA VAL A 269 -34.15 2.55 -22.12
C VAL A 269 -33.04 2.59 -23.18
N TYR A 270 -33.15 3.44 -24.19
CA TYR A 270 -32.07 3.67 -25.15
C TYR A 270 -30.83 4.23 -24.48
N ALA A 271 -30.98 5.17 -23.55
CA ALA A 271 -29.87 5.70 -22.76
C ALA A 271 -29.21 4.61 -21.90
N LEU A 272 -30.01 3.73 -21.26
CA LEU A 272 -29.48 2.60 -20.50
C LEU A 272 -28.71 1.64 -21.41
N ALA A 273 -29.26 1.28 -22.56
CA ALA A 273 -28.60 0.43 -23.54
C ALA A 273 -27.28 1.05 -24.03
N PHE A 274 -27.28 2.35 -24.34
CA PHE A 274 -26.06 3.10 -24.68
C PHE A 274 -25.04 3.09 -23.54
N THR A 275 -25.45 3.33 -22.30
CA THR A 275 -24.55 3.27 -21.13
C THR A 275 -23.93 1.89 -20.95
N LEU A 276 -24.70 0.81 -21.17
CA LEU A 276 -24.18 -0.56 -21.05
C LEU A 276 -23.19 -0.89 -22.18
N GLY A 277 -23.46 -0.48 -23.42
CA GLY A 277 -22.52 -0.63 -24.53
C GLY A 277 -21.24 0.20 -24.33
N LEU A 278 -21.38 1.44 -23.84
CA LEU A 278 -20.26 2.30 -23.49
C LEU A 278 -19.42 1.70 -22.37
N GLY A 279 -20.07 1.08 -21.38
CA GLY A 279 -19.40 0.35 -20.31
C GLY A 279 -18.58 -0.82 -20.78
N MET A 280 -19.03 -1.57 -21.78
CA MET A 280 -18.22 -2.65 -22.34
C MET A 280 -16.93 -2.14 -22.98
N ALA A 281 -16.94 -0.97 -23.63
CA ALA A 281 -15.74 -0.32 -24.18
C ALA A 281 -14.77 0.20 -23.09
N ASN A 282 -15.15 0.12 -21.82
CA ASN A 282 -14.29 0.35 -20.66
C ASN A 282 -13.98 -0.96 -19.93
N HIS A 283 -14.97 -1.76 -19.54
CA HIS A 283 -14.76 -2.96 -18.76
C HIS A 283 -15.88 -4.00 -19.03
N LEU A 284 -15.49 -5.23 -19.39
CA LEU A 284 -16.44 -6.27 -19.83
C LEU A 284 -17.43 -6.71 -18.75
N THR A 285 -17.09 -6.59 -17.46
CA THR A 285 -18.03 -6.94 -16.38
C THR A 285 -19.27 -6.04 -16.34
N THR A 286 -19.34 -4.98 -17.15
CA THR A 286 -20.60 -4.26 -17.43
C THR A 286 -21.70 -5.21 -17.91
N LEU A 287 -21.36 -6.29 -18.61
CA LEU A 287 -22.31 -7.33 -19.07
C LEU A 287 -23.11 -7.95 -17.93
N LEU A 288 -22.56 -7.98 -16.71
CA LEU A 288 -23.23 -8.51 -15.52
C LEU A 288 -24.47 -7.70 -15.13
N LEU A 289 -24.64 -6.48 -15.66
CA LEU A 289 -25.83 -5.65 -15.45
C LEU A 289 -26.99 -5.97 -16.41
N LEU A 290 -26.76 -6.73 -17.49
CA LEU A 290 -27.81 -7.02 -18.48
C LEU A 290 -29.05 -7.72 -17.86
N PRO A 291 -28.90 -8.72 -16.97
CA PRO A 291 -30.05 -9.34 -16.31
C PRO A 291 -30.88 -8.34 -15.48
N SER A 292 -30.22 -7.47 -14.71
CA SER A 292 -30.85 -6.42 -13.91
C SER A 292 -31.55 -5.36 -14.78
N ALA A 293 -30.92 -4.95 -15.89
CA ALA A 293 -31.49 -4.03 -16.87
C ALA A 293 -32.76 -4.61 -17.51
N PHE A 294 -32.68 -5.86 -17.96
CA PHE A 294 -33.81 -6.57 -18.56
C PHE A 294 -34.95 -6.75 -17.57
N LEU A 295 -34.65 -7.16 -16.33
CA LEU A 295 -35.66 -7.33 -15.29
C LEU A 295 -36.35 -6.00 -14.94
N THR A 296 -35.62 -4.88 -14.96
CA THR A 296 -36.20 -3.53 -14.78
C THR A 296 -37.23 -3.21 -15.87
N ILE A 297 -36.90 -3.49 -17.13
CA ILE A 297 -37.83 -3.31 -18.26
C ILE A 297 -39.04 -4.25 -18.09
N LEU A 298 -38.82 -5.52 -17.72
CA LEU A 298 -39.89 -6.50 -17.54
C LEU A 298 -40.87 -6.12 -16.41
N PHE A 299 -40.37 -5.62 -15.28
CA PHE A 299 -41.24 -5.19 -14.17
C PHE A 299 -42.04 -3.93 -14.50
N THR A 300 -41.53 -3.07 -15.39
CA THR A 300 -42.24 -1.87 -15.85
C THR A 300 -43.20 -2.15 -17.00
N ALA A 301 -42.98 -3.24 -17.74
CA ALA A 301 -43.80 -3.69 -18.87
C ALA A 301 -45.15 -4.35 -18.50
N ARG A 302 -45.44 -4.61 -17.22
CA ARG A 302 -46.61 -5.43 -16.85
C ARG A 302 -47.95 -4.69 -17.08
N PRO A 303 -48.93 -5.33 -17.74
CA PRO A 303 -50.23 -4.72 -18.00
C PRO A 303 -50.97 -4.47 -16.69
N THR A 304 -51.54 -3.28 -16.55
CA THR A 304 -52.47 -2.98 -15.48
C THR A 304 -53.73 -3.80 -15.72
N ARG A 305 -54.05 -4.75 -14.83
CA ARG A 305 -55.40 -5.33 -14.77
C ARG A 305 -56.37 -4.20 -14.38
N LEU A 306 -56.93 -3.53 -15.38
CA LEU A 306 -58.03 -2.60 -15.19
C LEU A 306 -59.29 -3.42 -14.84
N THR A 307 -59.62 -3.41 -13.56
CA THR A 307 -60.95 -3.72 -13.09
C THR A 307 -61.94 -2.68 -13.65
N THR A 308 -62.89 -3.19 -14.43
CA THR A 308 -64.24 -2.65 -14.72
C THR A 308 -64.42 -1.37 -15.55
N HIS A 309 -64.95 -1.59 -16.76
CA HIS A 309 -66.04 -0.88 -17.45
C HIS A 309 -65.88 0.48 -18.17
N HIS A 310 -64.70 1.10 -18.27
CA HIS A 310 -64.51 2.26 -19.17
C HIS A 310 -63.32 2.08 -20.12
N ALA A 311 -63.48 1.14 -21.05
CA ALA A 311 -62.47 0.77 -22.05
C ALA A 311 -62.61 1.54 -23.37
N SER A 312 -62.40 2.87 -23.35
CA SER A 312 -62.34 3.64 -24.62
C SER A 312 -61.26 4.71 -24.68
N ARG A 313 -60.27 4.68 -23.78
CA ARG A 313 -59.10 5.60 -23.80
C ARG A 313 -57.79 4.97 -23.33
N ILE A 314 -57.63 3.66 -23.52
CA ILE A 314 -56.35 2.96 -23.31
C ILE A 314 -55.72 2.78 -24.69
N THR A 315 -55.15 3.85 -25.23
CA THR A 315 -54.42 3.84 -26.50
C THR A 315 -52.95 4.17 -26.23
N ASP A 316 -52.08 3.42 -26.90
CA ASP A 316 -50.65 3.66 -27.20
C ASP A 316 -49.57 3.06 -26.28
N ASN A 317 -49.81 2.83 -24.99
CA ASN A 317 -48.71 2.43 -24.09
C ASN A 317 -48.37 0.93 -24.05
N GLU A 318 -49.24 0.05 -24.55
CA GLU A 318 -48.98 -1.41 -24.64
C GLU A 318 -48.15 -1.81 -25.88
N LEU A 319 -47.87 -0.87 -26.80
CA LEU A 319 -47.34 -1.17 -28.14
C LEU A 319 -45.81 -1.14 -28.29
N TRP A 320 -45.06 -0.42 -27.44
CA TRP A 320 -43.64 -0.16 -27.75
C TRP A 320 -42.69 -1.30 -27.37
N ILE A 321 -42.91 -2.06 -26.29
CA ILE A 321 -42.04 -3.21 -25.94
C ILE A 321 -42.29 -4.39 -26.89
N THR A 322 -43.49 -4.47 -27.47
CA THR A 322 -43.85 -5.46 -28.48
C THR A 322 -43.46 -5.03 -29.90
N ASP A 323 -43.10 -3.75 -30.11
CA ASP A 323 -42.61 -3.22 -31.39
C ASP A 323 -41.15 -3.62 -31.64
N TYR A 324 -40.89 -4.32 -32.75
CA TYR A 324 -39.52 -4.68 -33.16
C TYR A 324 -38.63 -3.45 -33.39
N ARG A 325 -39.20 -2.28 -33.75
CA ARG A 325 -38.45 -1.05 -33.98
C ARG A 325 -37.86 -0.51 -32.68
N PHE A 326 -38.54 -0.71 -31.56
CA PHE A 326 -38.01 -0.35 -30.24
C PHE A 326 -36.78 -1.19 -29.91
N TRP A 327 -36.84 -2.51 -30.11
CA TRP A 327 -35.70 -3.39 -29.88
C TRP A 327 -34.56 -3.14 -30.86
N LEU A 328 -34.86 -2.82 -32.12
CA LEU A 328 -33.85 -2.40 -33.09
C LEU A 328 -33.14 -1.11 -32.63
N LYS A 329 -33.87 -0.08 -32.20
CA LYS A 329 -33.28 1.15 -31.67
C LYS A 329 -32.47 0.91 -30.39
N THR A 330 -32.93 0.01 -29.53
CA THR A 330 -32.23 -0.40 -28.30
C THR A 330 -30.93 -1.12 -28.64
N ALA A 331 -30.96 -2.05 -29.60
CA ALA A 331 -29.77 -2.73 -30.11
C ALA A 331 -28.79 -1.75 -30.76
N VAL A 332 -29.26 -0.81 -31.59
CA VAL A 332 -28.41 0.25 -32.16
C VAL A 332 -27.79 1.11 -31.06
N ALA A 333 -28.57 1.51 -30.05
CA ALA A 333 -28.06 2.29 -28.93
C ALA A 333 -26.97 1.54 -28.14
N PHE A 334 -27.13 0.23 -27.95
CA PHE A 334 -26.12 -0.63 -27.31
C PHE A 334 -24.86 -0.82 -28.17
N LEU A 335 -25.03 -1.06 -29.48
CA LEU A 335 -23.92 -1.36 -30.38
C LEU A 335 -23.12 -0.12 -30.79
N LEU A 336 -23.75 1.06 -30.85
CA LEU A 336 -23.11 2.31 -31.27
C LEU A 336 -21.82 2.63 -30.50
N PRO A 337 -21.78 2.64 -29.16
CA PRO A 337 -20.55 2.93 -28.42
C PRO A 337 -19.50 1.81 -28.51
N LEU A 338 -19.86 0.58 -28.90
CA LEU A 338 -18.88 -0.49 -29.15
C LEU A 338 -18.01 -0.22 -30.38
N LEU A 339 -18.41 0.72 -31.25
CA LEU A 339 -17.55 1.20 -32.34
C LEU A 339 -16.23 1.80 -31.82
N LEU A 340 -16.13 2.17 -30.54
CA LEU A 340 -14.88 2.59 -29.92
C LEU A 340 -13.79 1.50 -29.98
N TYR A 341 -14.15 0.21 -30.07
CA TYR A 341 -13.16 -0.85 -30.28
C TYR A 341 -12.45 -0.78 -31.64
N ALA A 342 -12.97 -0.03 -32.62
CA ALA A 342 -12.22 0.27 -33.84
C ALA A 342 -10.89 0.98 -33.56
N TYR A 343 -10.73 1.57 -32.37
CA TYR A 343 -9.47 2.07 -31.84
C TYR A 343 -8.34 1.03 -31.96
N LEU A 344 -8.59 -0.24 -31.63
CA LEU A 344 -7.58 -1.29 -31.62
C LEU A 344 -6.94 -1.50 -32.99
N PRO A 345 -7.67 -1.88 -34.07
CA PRO A 345 -7.05 -2.08 -35.38
C PRO A 345 -6.44 -0.79 -35.94
N LEU A 346 -7.02 0.39 -35.65
CA LEU A 346 -6.49 1.67 -36.11
C LEU A 346 -5.15 2.02 -35.47
N ARG A 347 -5.00 1.76 -34.16
CA ARG A 347 -3.75 2.03 -33.43
C ARG A 347 -2.74 0.89 -33.56
N TRP A 348 -3.18 -0.34 -33.82
CA TRP A 348 -2.31 -1.51 -33.95
C TRP A 348 -1.28 -1.31 -35.06
N GLN A 349 -1.72 -0.79 -36.21
CA GLN A 349 -0.83 -0.45 -37.33
C GLN A 349 0.21 0.61 -36.96
N ALA A 350 -0.18 1.62 -36.18
CA ALA A 350 0.71 2.70 -35.76
C ALA A 350 1.74 2.22 -34.72
N VAL A 351 1.34 1.31 -33.83
CA VAL A 351 2.19 0.81 -32.74
C VAL A 351 3.08 -0.36 -33.17
N ASN A 352 2.56 -1.29 -33.98
CA ASN A 352 3.25 -2.55 -34.33
C ASN A 352 3.75 -2.59 -35.78
N GLY A 353 3.44 -1.59 -36.61
CA GLY A 353 3.85 -1.56 -38.03
C GLY A 353 3.11 -2.54 -38.95
N GLU A 354 2.18 -3.34 -38.42
CA GLU A 354 1.39 -4.33 -39.16
C GLU A 354 -0.12 -4.19 -38.89
N ALA A 355 -0.95 -4.73 -39.78
CA ALA A 355 -2.40 -4.66 -39.63
C ALA A 355 -2.90 -5.69 -38.59
N MET A 356 -3.90 -5.32 -37.79
CA MET A 356 -4.51 -6.25 -36.84
C MET A 356 -5.45 -7.22 -37.55
N GLY A 357 -5.13 -8.52 -37.53
CA GLY A 357 -6.02 -9.56 -38.03
C GLY A 357 -7.29 -9.71 -37.17
N LEU A 358 -8.39 -10.16 -37.79
CA LEU A 358 -9.69 -10.32 -37.11
C LEU A 358 -9.62 -11.26 -35.89
N ALA A 359 -8.88 -12.37 -36.00
CA ALA A 359 -8.72 -13.32 -34.90
C ALA A 359 -8.06 -12.66 -33.67
N ARG A 360 -7.00 -11.88 -33.89
CA ARG A 360 -6.32 -11.13 -32.82
C ARG A 360 -7.20 -10.03 -32.25
N PHE A 361 -7.97 -9.35 -33.10
CA PHE A 361 -8.93 -8.35 -32.65
C PHE A 361 -9.97 -8.95 -31.69
N VAL A 362 -10.58 -10.08 -32.07
CA VAL A 362 -11.55 -10.77 -31.21
C VAL A 362 -10.88 -11.23 -29.91
N ASP A 363 -9.71 -11.87 -30.00
CA ASP A 363 -8.95 -12.35 -28.85
C ASP A 363 -8.63 -11.21 -27.84
N TRP A 364 -8.25 -10.04 -28.35
CA TRP A 364 -7.99 -8.86 -27.51
C TRP A 364 -9.27 -8.34 -26.85
N VAL A 365 -10.36 -8.19 -27.62
CA VAL A 365 -11.62 -7.63 -27.12
C VAL A 365 -12.24 -8.51 -26.04
N VAL A 366 -12.17 -9.84 -26.17
CA VAL A 366 -12.75 -10.77 -25.18
C VAL A 366 -11.83 -11.09 -24.01
N GLY A 367 -10.61 -10.54 -24.00
CA GLY A 367 -9.62 -10.81 -22.95
C GLY A 367 -9.09 -12.25 -22.98
N GLY A 368 -8.79 -12.78 -24.18
CA GLY A 368 -8.40 -14.19 -24.39
C GLY A 368 -7.29 -14.69 -23.46
N ARG A 369 -6.29 -13.84 -23.18
CA ARG A 369 -5.19 -14.15 -22.24
C ARG A 369 -5.63 -14.41 -20.80
N PHE A 370 -6.79 -13.92 -20.39
CA PHE A 370 -7.30 -14.02 -19.01
C PHE A 370 -8.39 -15.09 -18.85
N GLN A 371 -8.70 -15.87 -19.90
CA GLN A 371 -9.74 -16.89 -19.81
C GLN A 371 -9.43 -17.98 -18.76
N GLY A 372 -8.15 -18.28 -18.53
CA GLY A 372 -7.72 -19.23 -17.49
C GLY A 372 -7.97 -18.74 -16.06
N ALA A 373 -8.12 -17.43 -15.85
CA ALA A 373 -8.43 -16.85 -14.55
C ALA A 373 -9.91 -17.05 -14.16
N LEU A 374 -10.82 -17.20 -15.13
CA LEU A 374 -12.23 -17.44 -14.87
C LEU A 374 -12.51 -18.93 -14.70
N GLN A 375 -12.65 -19.38 -13.45
CA GLN A 375 -12.90 -20.76 -13.08
C GLN A 375 -14.34 -20.90 -12.55
N LEU A 376 -15.29 -21.20 -13.43
CA LEU A 376 -16.74 -21.21 -13.13
C LEU A 376 -17.19 -22.17 -12.01
N ARG A 377 -16.34 -23.12 -11.62
CA ARG A 377 -16.59 -24.04 -10.51
C ARG A 377 -15.82 -23.70 -9.24
N ALA A 378 -14.96 -22.69 -9.24
CA ALA A 378 -14.14 -22.36 -8.07
C ALA A 378 -15.00 -22.07 -6.83
N TRP A 379 -16.18 -21.46 -6.99
CA TRP A 379 -17.11 -21.24 -5.87
C TRP A 379 -17.66 -22.53 -5.23
N LEU A 380 -17.62 -23.67 -5.92
CA LEU A 380 -18.01 -24.99 -5.38
C LEU A 380 -16.81 -25.79 -4.91
N ASP A 381 -15.73 -25.76 -5.69
CA ASP A 381 -14.58 -26.63 -5.52
C ASP A 381 -13.54 -26.05 -4.53
N ASP A 382 -13.55 -24.74 -4.28
CA ASP A 382 -12.64 -24.05 -3.36
C ASP A 382 -13.42 -23.22 -2.28
N PRO A 383 -13.58 -23.75 -1.05
CA PRO A 383 -14.28 -23.05 0.02
C PRO A 383 -13.54 -21.81 0.53
N VAL A 384 -12.24 -21.65 0.27
CA VAL A 384 -11.44 -20.48 0.70
C VAL A 384 -11.94 -19.21 0.00
N ARG A 385 -12.51 -19.33 -1.20
CA ARG A 385 -13.06 -18.21 -1.99
C ARG A 385 -14.11 -17.41 -1.21
N TYR A 386 -14.94 -18.07 -0.40
CA TYR A 386 -15.93 -17.39 0.45
C TYR A 386 -15.27 -16.60 1.57
N GLN A 387 -14.18 -17.10 2.15
CA GLN A 387 -13.44 -16.40 3.18
C GLN A 387 -12.77 -15.15 2.60
N ILE A 388 -12.16 -15.25 1.43
CA ILE A 388 -11.54 -14.11 0.72
C ILE A 388 -12.60 -13.04 0.42
N VAL A 389 -13.67 -13.40 -0.30
CA VAL A 389 -14.71 -12.44 -0.70
C VAL A 389 -15.45 -11.88 0.52
N GLY A 390 -15.75 -12.72 1.52
CA GLY A 390 -16.37 -12.29 2.77
C GLY A 390 -15.50 -11.29 3.54
N ARG A 391 -14.18 -11.54 3.61
CA ARG A 391 -13.21 -10.62 4.20
C ARG A 391 -13.20 -9.28 3.47
N LEU A 392 -13.27 -9.25 2.14
CA LEU A 392 -13.33 -8.00 1.38
C LEU A 392 -14.56 -7.14 1.76
N PHE A 393 -15.74 -7.76 1.92
CA PHE A 393 -16.91 -7.02 2.42
C PHE A 393 -16.74 -6.54 3.87
N LEU A 394 -16.17 -7.39 4.72
CA LEU A 394 -15.94 -7.05 6.12
C LEU A 394 -14.91 -5.93 6.29
N GLU A 395 -13.83 -5.92 5.52
CA GLU A 395 -12.80 -4.88 5.55
C GLU A 395 -13.36 -3.53 5.07
N ASN A 396 -14.32 -3.52 4.14
CA ASN A 396 -14.91 -2.28 3.65
C ASN A 396 -16.01 -1.72 4.56
N TRP A 397 -16.84 -2.58 5.16
CA TRP A 397 -18.06 -2.16 5.87
C TRP A 397 -18.04 -2.42 7.37
N GLY A 398 -17.22 -3.36 7.83
CA GLY A 398 -17.25 -3.88 9.20
C GLY A 398 -18.56 -4.59 9.52
N TRP A 399 -18.61 -5.27 10.66
CA TRP A 399 -19.83 -5.96 11.10
C TRP A 399 -21.02 -5.00 11.25
N TRP A 400 -20.76 -3.78 11.71
CA TRP A 400 -21.82 -2.79 11.92
C TRP A 400 -22.38 -2.23 10.61
N GLY A 401 -21.52 -1.93 9.63
CA GLY A 401 -21.99 -1.51 8.31
C GLY A 401 -22.75 -2.62 7.59
N LEU A 402 -22.28 -3.87 7.69
CA LEU A 402 -23.00 -5.02 7.13
C LEU A 402 -24.36 -5.25 7.80
N ALA A 403 -24.48 -5.04 9.11
CA ALA A 403 -25.75 -5.13 9.81
C ALA A 403 -26.75 -4.05 9.34
N LEU A 404 -26.30 -2.81 9.14
CA LEU A 404 -27.12 -1.74 8.58
C LEU A 404 -27.53 -2.03 7.13
N ALA A 405 -26.60 -2.51 6.29
CA ALA A 405 -26.93 -2.94 4.94
C ALA A 405 -27.96 -4.09 4.93
N GLY A 406 -27.81 -5.08 5.81
CA GLY A 406 -28.78 -6.16 5.99
C GLY A 406 -30.17 -5.65 6.37
N LEU A 407 -30.26 -4.72 7.33
CA LEU A 407 -31.52 -4.06 7.71
C LEU A 407 -32.14 -3.33 6.51
N GLY A 408 -31.33 -2.60 5.74
CA GLY A 408 -31.80 -1.89 4.56
C GLY A 408 -32.35 -2.82 3.49
N LEU A 409 -31.66 -3.93 3.22
CA LEU A 409 -32.12 -4.96 2.31
C LEU A 409 -33.46 -5.57 2.79
N VAL A 410 -33.60 -5.93 4.07
CA VAL A 410 -34.85 -6.46 4.63
C VAL A 410 -36.00 -5.47 4.45
N VAL A 411 -35.76 -4.18 4.75
CA VAL A 411 -36.76 -3.12 4.55
C VAL A 411 -37.15 -3.01 3.08
N MET A 412 -36.18 -3.06 2.15
CA MET A 412 -36.46 -3.03 0.72
C MET A 412 -37.23 -4.25 0.24
N VAL A 413 -36.88 -5.46 0.68
CA VAL A 413 -37.61 -6.69 0.33
C VAL A 413 -39.07 -6.60 0.78
N TRP A 414 -39.33 -6.03 1.96
CA TRP A 414 -40.69 -5.88 2.47
C TRP A 414 -41.46 -4.77 1.72
N ARG A 415 -40.82 -3.63 1.45
CA ARG A 415 -41.52 -2.41 0.97
C ARG A 415 -41.48 -2.21 -0.54
N GLN A 416 -40.42 -2.68 -1.19
CA GLN A 416 -40.08 -2.44 -2.61
C GLN A 416 -39.35 -3.66 -3.21
N TRP A 417 -39.99 -4.84 -3.15
CA TRP A 417 -39.35 -6.11 -3.48
C TRP A 417 -38.80 -6.16 -4.92
N GLN A 418 -39.45 -5.52 -5.90
CA GLN A 418 -38.95 -5.47 -7.27
C GLN A 418 -37.57 -4.81 -7.34
N THR A 419 -37.44 -3.65 -6.69
CA THR A 419 -36.17 -2.92 -6.58
C THR A 419 -35.14 -3.74 -5.80
N ALA A 420 -35.56 -4.39 -4.71
CA ALA A 420 -34.68 -5.26 -3.93
C ALA A 420 -34.12 -6.40 -4.78
N VAL A 421 -34.95 -7.06 -5.59
CA VAL A 421 -34.51 -8.14 -6.49
C VAL A 421 -33.56 -7.63 -7.56
N ILE A 422 -33.82 -6.46 -8.17
CA ILE A 422 -32.91 -5.88 -9.18
C ILE A 422 -31.53 -5.60 -8.55
N LEU A 423 -31.50 -4.97 -7.37
CA LEU A 423 -30.24 -4.69 -6.67
C LEU A 423 -29.53 -5.96 -6.19
N LEU A 424 -30.29 -6.95 -5.67
CA LEU A 424 -29.74 -8.25 -5.28
C LEU A 424 -29.13 -9.00 -6.47
N LEU A 425 -29.79 -8.96 -7.64
CA LEU A 425 -29.28 -9.59 -8.84
C LEU A 425 -27.96 -8.93 -9.30
N THR A 426 -27.90 -7.59 -9.26
CA THR A 426 -26.65 -6.86 -9.51
C THR A 426 -25.56 -7.25 -8.51
N TRP A 427 -25.85 -7.18 -7.21
CA TRP A 427 -24.89 -7.55 -6.15
C TRP A 427 -24.38 -8.98 -6.34
N PHE A 428 -25.30 -9.94 -6.53
CA PHE A 428 -25.00 -11.35 -6.73
C PHE A 428 -24.15 -11.58 -7.97
N ALA A 429 -24.44 -10.92 -9.10
CA ALA A 429 -23.68 -11.13 -10.33
C ALA A 429 -22.20 -10.76 -10.16
N TYR A 430 -21.89 -9.63 -9.52
CA TYR A 430 -20.51 -9.21 -9.27
C TYR A 430 -19.83 -10.03 -8.16
N THR A 431 -20.54 -10.38 -7.09
CA THR A 431 -20.01 -11.27 -6.04
C THR A 431 -19.73 -12.67 -6.58
N PHE A 432 -20.62 -13.21 -7.41
CA PHE A 432 -20.45 -14.50 -8.07
C PHE A 432 -19.27 -14.47 -9.05
N TYR A 433 -19.10 -13.40 -9.82
CA TYR A 433 -17.92 -13.21 -10.66
C TYR A 433 -16.64 -13.23 -9.81
N ALA A 434 -16.59 -12.47 -8.72
CA ALA A 434 -15.43 -12.44 -7.83
C ALA A 434 -15.13 -13.82 -7.19
N LEU A 435 -16.14 -14.60 -6.83
CA LEU A 435 -15.94 -15.97 -6.33
C LEU A 435 -15.29 -16.90 -7.37
N ASN A 436 -15.46 -16.61 -8.67
CA ASN A 436 -14.99 -17.47 -9.76
C ASN A 436 -13.79 -16.89 -10.55
N TYR A 437 -13.32 -15.69 -10.21
CA TYR A 437 -12.21 -15.03 -10.92
C TYR A 437 -10.93 -15.02 -10.09
N THR A 438 -9.89 -15.74 -10.53
CA THR A 438 -8.67 -16.00 -9.76
C THR A 438 -7.55 -15.07 -10.23
N VAL A 439 -7.45 -13.91 -9.57
CA VAL A 439 -6.40 -12.90 -9.79
C VAL A 439 -5.93 -12.30 -8.45
N PRO A 440 -4.71 -11.76 -8.35
CA PRO A 440 -4.18 -11.19 -7.10
C PRO A 440 -4.98 -9.98 -6.58
N ASP A 441 -5.51 -9.15 -7.46
CA ASP A 441 -6.17 -7.86 -7.19
C ASP A 441 -7.70 -7.97 -7.07
N LEU A 442 -8.23 -9.12 -6.65
CA LEU A 442 -9.66 -9.47 -6.66
C LEU A 442 -10.62 -8.39 -6.08
N ALA A 443 -10.15 -7.57 -5.14
CA ALA A 443 -10.94 -6.53 -4.47
C ALA A 443 -11.64 -5.57 -5.45
N VAL A 444 -10.99 -5.18 -6.55
CA VAL A 444 -11.55 -4.20 -7.50
C VAL A 444 -12.82 -4.68 -8.19
N PHE A 445 -12.99 -6.00 -8.37
CA PHE A 445 -14.15 -6.59 -9.03
C PHE A 445 -15.43 -6.59 -8.18
N VAL A 446 -15.31 -6.41 -6.86
CA VAL A 446 -16.47 -6.31 -5.96
C VAL A 446 -16.99 -4.88 -5.79
N ILE A 447 -16.33 -3.85 -6.36
CA ILE A 447 -16.75 -2.44 -6.26
C ILE A 447 -18.22 -2.23 -6.65
N PRO A 448 -18.74 -2.76 -7.77
CA PRO A 448 -20.16 -2.63 -8.10
C PRO A 448 -21.11 -3.25 -7.05
N ALA A 449 -20.71 -4.37 -6.42
CA ALA A 449 -21.47 -4.95 -5.32
C ALA A 449 -21.40 -4.08 -4.06
N GLN A 450 -20.25 -3.47 -3.77
CA GLN A 450 -20.11 -2.51 -2.66
C GLN A 450 -20.96 -1.25 -2.87
N LEU A 451 -21.08 -0.74 -4.11
CA LEU A 451 -21.98 0.38 -4.44
C LEU A 451 -23.45 0.06 -4.14
N VAL A 452 -23.89 -1.16 -4.46
CA VAL A 452 -25.22 -1.65 -4.07
C VAL A 452 -25.33 -1.78 -2.54
N GLY A 453 -24.30 -2.28 -1.88
CA GLY A 453 -24.19 -2.32 -0.42
C GLY A 453 -24.36 -0.94 0.22
N GLY A 454 -23.82 0.11 -0.39
CA GLY A 454 -24.00 1.50 0.03
C GLY A 454 -25.43 2.00 -0.07
N VAL A 455 -26.18 1.58 -1.08
CA VAL A 455 -27.62 1.85 -1.18
C VAL A 455 -28.36 1.19 -0.02
N TRP A 456 -28.09 -0.09 0.25
CA TRP A 456 -28.70 -0.81 1.36
C TRP A 456 -28.32 -0.19 2.72
N TRP A 457 -27.06 0.19 2.89
CA TRP A 457 -26.57 0.84 4.11
C TRP A 457 -27.34 2.15 4.36
N ALA A 458 -27.53 2.98 3.33
CA ALA A 458 -28.28 4.23 3.44
C ALA A 458 -29.76 4.01 3.82
N VAL A 459 -30.39 2.99 3.22
CA VAL A 459 -31.77 2.60 3.55
C VAL A 459 -31.86 2.09 4.99
N GLY A 460 -30.92 1.25 5.42
CA GLY A 460 -30.87 0.70 6.77
C GLY A 460 -30.64 1.76 7.83
N LEU A 461 -29.72 2.69 7.59
CA LEU A 461 -29.50 3.85 8.45
C LEU A 461 -30.79 4.67 8.59
N TRP A 462 -31.47 4.96 7.48
CA TRP A 462 -32.71 5.73 7.51
C TRP A 462 -33.83 5.01 8.25
N ALA A 463 -33.98 3.70 8.03
CA ALA A 463 -34.95 2.88 8.74
C ALA A 463 -34.68 2.82 10.25
N GLY A 464 -33.41 2.66 10.65
CA GLY A 464 -32.99 2.69 12.04
C GLY A 464 -33.27 4.04 12.72
N LEU A 465 -32.96 5.15 12.03
CA LEU A 465 -33.24 6.49 12.54
C LEU A 465 -34.74 6.76 12.68
N ALA A 466 -35.55 6.33 11.70
CA ALA A 466 -37.00 6.47 11.77
C ALA A 466 -37.58 5.71 12.97
N LEU A 467 -37.05 4.50 13.27
CA LEU A 467 -37.44 3.73 14.44
C LEU A 467 -37.07 4.44 15.75
N VAL A 468 -35.85 4.97 15.87
CA VAL A 468 -35.41 5.72 17.06
C VAL A 468 -36.28 6.96 17.27
N GLN A 469 -36.59 7.70 16.20
CA GLN A 469 -37.48 8.86 16.26
C GLN A 469 -38.89 8.48 16.69
N ASP A 470 -39.43 7.36 16.22
CA ASP A 470 -40.75 6.86 16.63
C ASP A 470 -40.80 6.51 18.12
N VAL A 471 -39.78 5.84 18.64
CA VAL A 471 -39.68 5.52 20.07
C VAL A 471 -39.53 6.79 20.90
N ALA A 472 -38.63 7.68 20.50
CA ALA A 472 -38.38 8.94 21.21
C ALA A 472 -39.62 9.85 21.26
N ARG A 473 -40.42 9.89 20.19
CA ARG A 473 -41.71 10.60 20.18
C ARG A 473 -42.71 10.02 21.17
N ARG A 474 -42.76 8.69 21.35
CA ARG A 474 -43.64 8.04 22.34
C ARG A 474 -43.21 8.35 23.78
N GLU A 475 -41.90 8.34 24.02
CA GLU A 475 -41.30 8.59 25.34
C GLU A 475 -41.11 10.09 25.66
N HIS A 476 -41.63 10.99 24.82
CA HIS A 476 -41.52 12.46 24.98
C HIS A 476 -40.06 12.95 25.10
N TRP A 477 -39.13 12.32 24.37
CA TRP A 477 -37.74 12.75 24.23
C TRP A 477 -37.55 13.47 22.88
N PRO A 478 -37.90 14.76 22.76
CA PRO A 478 -37.67 15.49 21.52
C PRO A 478 -36.17 15.54 21.19
N ASP A 479 -35.84 15.46 19.89
CA ASP A 479 -34.52 15.74 19.33
C ASP A 479 -33.37 14.75 19.60
N VAL A 480 -33.61 13.50 19.98
CA VAL A 480 -32.53 12.49 20.18
C VAL A 480 -31.87 11.98 18.89
N ALA A 481 -32.46 12.23 17.71
CA ALA A 481 -31.99 11.66 16.45
C ALA A 481 -30.55 12.05 16.05
N PRO A 482 -30.09 13.30 16.19
CA PRO A 482 -28.69 13.66 15.95
C PRO A 482 -27.72 12.90 16.85
N LEU A 483 -28.09 12.67 18.12
CA LEU A 483 -27.26 11.94 19.07
C LEU A 483 -27.18 10.45 18.69
N ALA A 484 -28.31 9.82 18.40
CA ALA A 484 -28.36 8.43 17.93
C ALA A 484 -27.55 8.24 16.63
N LEU A 485 -27.63 9.20 15.71
CA LEU A 485 -26.86 9.20 14.47
C LEU A 485 -25.36 9.38 14.72
N THR A 486 -24.98 10.24 15.66
CA THR A 486 -23.58 10.40 16.07
C THR A 486 -23.01 9.07 16.54
N PHE A 487 -23.72 8.33 17.39
CA PHE A 487 -23.32 6.99 17.82
C PHE A 487 -23.27 5.97 16.67
N ALA A 488 -24.25 6.02 15.76
CA ALA A 488 -24.29 5.12 14.60
C ALA A 488 -23.12 5.32 13.63
N LEU A 489 -22.53 6.51 13.58
CA LEU A 489 -21.41 6.86 12.70
C LEU A 489 -20.02 6.59 13.31
N ILE A 490 -19.92 6.31 14.62
CA ILE A 490 -18.62 6.01 15.26
C ILE A 490 -17.89 4.87 14.52
N PRO A 491 -18.51 3.71 14.24
CA PRO A 491 -17.80 2.62 13.58
C PRO A 491 -17.32 2.97 12.17
N ALA A 492 -18.14 3.71 11.40
CA ALA A 492 -17.76 4.16 10.06
C ALA A 492 -16.59 5.16 10.09
N LEU A 493 -16.58 6.09 11.06
CA LEU A 493 -15.49 7.05 11.23
C LEU A 493 -14.19 6.36 11.65
N THR A 494 -14.24 5.44 12.62
CA THR A 494 -13.07 4.66 13.03
C THR A 494 -12.50 3.83 11.88
N MET A 495 -13.36 3.22 11.06
CA MET A 495 -12.91 2.52 9.86
C MET A 495 -12.26 3.46 8.85
N THR A 496 -12.83 4.65 8.62
CA THR A 496 -12.25 5.63 7.69
C THR A 496 -10.85 6.07 8.11
N VAL A 497 -10.62 6.29 9.42
CA VAL A 497 -9.29 6.59 9.95
C VAL A 497 -8.30 5.46 9.65
N ASN A 498 -8.72 4.21 9.84
CA ASN A 498 -7.89 3.04 9.49
C ASN A 498 -7.67 2.88 7.99
N HIS A 499 -8.65 3.26 7.15
CA HIS A 499 -8.52 3.22 5.70
C HIS A 499 -7.56 4.29 5.19
N TRP A 500 -7.49 5.45 5.85
CA TRP A 500 -6.53 6.51 5.48
C TRP A 500 -5.11 5.98 5.45
N ALA A 501 -4.66 5.37 6.54
CA ALA A 501 -3.30 4.83 6.62
C ALA A 501 -2.99 3.75 5.56
N LYS A 502 -4.01 3.05 5.04
CA LYS A 502 -3.86 2.03 3.99
C LYS A 502 -3.88 2.59 2.58
N ASN A 503 -4.58 3.71 2.37
CA ASN A 503 -4.78 4.31 1.06
C ASN A 503 -3.95 5.57 0.82
N ASP A 504 -3.26 6.10 1.82
CA ASP A 504 -2.42 7.29 1.65
C ASP A 504 -1.20 6.98 0.78
N GLN A 505 -1.23 7.43 -0.47
CA GLN A 505 -0.14 7.33 -1.45
C GLN A 505 0.50 8.70 -1.73
N SER A 506 0.27 9.69 -0.86
CA SER A 506 0.82 11.04 -1.05
C SER A 506 2.33 11.16 -0.77
N GLY A 507 2.91 10.12 -0.16
CA GLY A 507 4.35 10.03 0.12
C GLY A 507 5.19 9.97 -1.15
N GLU A 508 6.49 10.18 -0.97
CA GLU A 508 7.47 10.01 -2.04
C GLU A 508 7.54 8.54 -2.49
N ASN A 509 7.83 8.33 -3.77
CA ASN A 509 7.94 6.99 -4.36
C ASN A 509 9.42 6.62 -4.56
N PRO A 510 9.96 5.71 -3.74
CA PRO A 510 11.37 5.32 -3.81
C PRO A 510 11.76 4.72 -5.17
N LEU A 511 10.84 4.01 -5.85
CA LEU A 511 11.13 3.40 -7.14
C LEU A 511 11.27 4.46 -8.26
N GLU A 512 10.47 5.52 -8.22
CA GLU A 512 10.63 6.63 -9.16
C GLU A 512 11.95 7.38 -8.91
N GLN A 513 12.29 7.62 -7.64
CA GLN A 513 13.55 8.26 -7.27
C GLN A 513 14.75 7.42 -7.72
N TRP A 514 14.73 6.11 -7.46
CA TRP A 514 15.71 5.16 -7.99
C TRP A 514 15.82 5.24 -9.51
N GLY A 515 14.68 5.24 -10.24
CA GLY A 515 14.66 5.32 -11.70
C GLY A 515 15.29 6.62 -12.23
N ARG A 516 14.99 7.77 -11.61
CA ARG A 516 15.60 9.06 -11.97
C ARG A 516 17.11 9.03 -11.80
N ALA A 517 17.56 8.44 -10.70
CA ALA A 517 18.98 8.37 -10.38
C ALA A 517 19.73 7.39 -11.30
N VAL A 518 19.11 6.25 -11.65
CA VAL A 518 19.62 5.33 -12.67
C VAL A 518 19.78 6.00 -14.03
N LEU A 519 18.78 6.77 -14.47
CA LEU A 519 18.85 7.48 -15.77
C LEU A 519 19.84 8.65 -15.76
N ALA A 520 20.25 9.13 -14.58
CA ALA A 520 21.30 10.13 -14.41
C ALA A 520 22.73 9.53 -14.44
N LEU A 521 22.87 8.20 -14.37
CA LEU A 521 24.16 7.53 -14.50
C LEU A 521 24.79 7.78 -15.87
N PRO A 522 26.13 7.67 -15.99
CA PRO A 522 26.87 7.87 -17.23
C PRO A 522 26.73 6.67 -18.19
N LEU A 523 25.50 6.29 -18.52
CA LEU A 523 25.20 5.19 -19.43
C LEU A 523 25.59 5.58 -20.85
N ALA A 524 26.20 4.64 -21.59
CA ALA A 524 26.55 4.85 -23.00
C ALA A 524 25.33 5.28 -23.83
N GLU A 525 25.56 6.12 -24.84
CA GLU A 525 24.51 6.57 -25.76
C GLU A 525 23.95 5.38 -26.54
N GLY A 526 22.61 5.27 -26.63
CA GLY A 526 21.96 4.15 -27.34
C GLY A 526 22.05 2.80 -26.61
N ALA A 527 22.49 2.78 -25.35
CA ALA A 527 22.62 1.54 -24.58
C ALA A 527 21.26 0.89 -24.27
N ALA A 528 21.30 -0.41 -24.01
CA ALA A 528 20.14 -1.17 -23.56
C ALA A 528 20.14 -1.36 -22.04
N ILE A 529 19.00 -1.15 -21.39
CA ILE A 529 18.74 -1.55 -20.00
C ILE A 529 17.74 -2.70 -20.01
N LEU A 530 18.16 -3.87 -19.55
CA LEU A 530 17.30 -5.03 -19.40
C LEU A 530 16.81 -5.07 -17.94
N ALA A 531 15.54 -4.72 -17.72
CA ALA A 531 14.93 -4.58 -16.40
C ALA A 531 14.05 -5.78 -16.05
N ASP A 532 13.65 -5.89 -14.78
CA ASP A 532 12.55 -6.75 -14.32
C ASP A 532 11.20 -6.00 -14.38
N SER A 533 10.13 -6.66 -13.97
CA SER A 533 8.76 -6.11 -13.99
C SER A 533 8.54 -4.95 -13.01
N GLU A 534 9.37 -4.80 -11.97
CA GLU A 534 9.24 -3.70 -11.02
C GLU A 534 9.97 -2.46 -11.52
N LYS A 535 11.22 -2.62 -11.96
CA LYS A 535 12.09 -1.51 -12.37
C LYS A 535 11.76 -0.95 -13.75
N ILE A 536 11.07 -1.70 -14.60
CA ILE A 536 10.60 -1.19 -15.89
C ILE A 536 9.64 -0.01 -15.72
N ALA A 537 8.81 -0.03 -14.67
CA ALA A 537 7.77 0.96 -14.47
C ALA A 537 8.30 2.40 -14.37
N PRO A 538 9.19 2.72 -13.40
CA PRO A 538 9.76 4.05 -13.30
C PRO A 538 10.66 4.41 -14.50
N LEU A 539 11.46 3.46 -15.01
CA LEU A 539 12.39 3.73 -16.12
C LEU A 539 11.64 4.12 -17.40
N LEU A 540 10.64 3.34 -17.79
CA LEU A 540 9.88 3.61 -19.01
C LEU A 540 8.98 4.83 -18.86
N TYR A 541 8.40 5.07 -17.67
CA TYR A 541 7.66 6.31 -17.42
C TYR A 541 8.54 7.54 -17.57
N LEU A 542 9.69 7.59 -16.90
CA LEU A 542 10.60 8.75 -16.98
C LEU A 542 11.09 8.98 -18.41
N GLN A 543 11.36 7.91 -19.16
CA GLN A 543 11.77 8.02 -20.55
C GLN A 543 10.65 8.56 -21.45
N VAL A 544 9.47 7.97 -21.39
CA VAL A 544 8.40 8.22 -22.34
C VAL A 544 7.54 9.43 -21.96
N ALA A 545 7.20 9.55 -20.68
CA ALA A 545 6.34 10.61 -20.16
C ALA A 545 7.11 11.92 -19.93
N GLU A 546 8.34 11.82 -19.43
CA GLU A 546 9.15 12.99 -19.04
C GLU A 546 10.32 13.27 -19.98
N GLY A 547 10.64 12.36 -20.91
CA GLY A 547 11.67 12.58 -21.92
C GLY A 547 13.10 12.42 -21.39
N LEU A 548 13.32 11.71 -20.28
CA LEU A 548 14.65 11.44 -19.75
C LEU A 548 15.32 10.30 -20.54
N ARG A 549 16.52 10.54 -21.08
CA ARG A 549 17.28 9.52 -21.84
C ARG A 549 16.46 8.78 -22.92
N PRO A 550 15.84 9.51 -23.87
CA PRO A 550 15.06 8.90 -24.96
C PRO A 550 15.92 8.07 -25.92
N ASP A 551 17.26 8.13 -25.79
CA ASP A 551 18.22 7.34 -26.54
C ASP A 551 18.32 5.87 -26.09
N LEU A 552 17.93 5.55 -24.85
CA LEU A 552 18.11 4.21 -24.28
C LEU A 552 17.06 3.21 -24.77
N ASP A 553 17.47 1.94 -24.95
CA ASP A 553 16.57 0.82 -25.18
C ASP A 553 16.24 0.10 -23.87
N ILE A 554 15.10 0.42 -23.27
CA ILE A 554 14.69 -0.12 -21.96
C ILE A 554 13.65 -1.21 -22.19
N SER A 555 13.94 -2.46 -21.78
CA SER A 555 13.07 -3.61 -22.10
C SER A 555 12.98 -4.67 -21.01
N VAL A 556 11.90 -5.44 -21.05
CA VAL A 556 11.60 -6.62 -20.24
C VAL A 556 11.32 -7.80 -21.16
N TRP A 557 11.77 -8.99 -20.77
CA TRP A 557 11.66 -10.22 -21.56
C TRP A 557 10.96 -11.32 -20.75
N PRO A 558 10.29 -12.28 -21.41
CA PRO A 558 9.37 -13.21 -20.74
C PRO A 558 10.08 -14.22 -19.83
N ASP A 559 11.32 -14.58 -20.14
CA ASP A 559 12.09 -15.60 -19.44
C ASP A 559 13.60 -15.35 -19.55
N GLU A 560 14.38 -16.06 -18.73
CA GLU A 560 15.83 -15.91 -18.66
C GLU A 560 16.54 -16.23 -19.99
N ALA A 561 16.05 -17.21 -20.76
CA ALA A 561 16.62 -17.58 -22.04
C ALA A 561 16.45 -16.46 -23.09
N ALA A 562 15.30 -15.78 -23.07
CA ALA A 562 15.05 -14.61 -23.89
C ALA A 562 15.99 -13.45 -23.48
N TYR A 563 16.15 -13.17 -22.18
CA TYR A 563 17.15 -12.18 -21.73
C TYR A 563 18.55 -12.53 -22.21
N ARG A 564 18.96 -13.80 -22.14
CA ARG A 564 20.28 -14.25 -22.59
C ARG A 564 20.50 -14.00 -24.08
N THR A 565 19.52 -14.37 -24.91
CA THR A 565 19.54 -14.13 -26.35
C THR A 565 19.70 -12.64 -26.67
N GLN A 566 19.05 -11.80 -25.86
CA GLN A 566 19.03 -10.35 -26.00
C GLN A 566 20.33 -9.68 -25.57
N VAL A 567 21.02 -10.22 -24.56
CA VAL A 567 22.38 -9.83 -24.19
C VAL A 567 23.35 -10.18 -25.33
N ASP A 568 23.37 -11.44 -25.75
CA ASP A 568 24.31 -11.96 -26.74
C ASP A 568 24.16 -11.20 -28.09
N GLY A 569 22.91 -11.00 -28.54
CA GLY A 569 22.61 -10.31 -29.80
C GLY A 569 23.00 -8.83 -29.81
N ARG A 570 22.79 -8.10 -28.70
CA ARG A 570 23.12 -6.67 -28.60
C ARG A 570 24.61 -6.44 -28.49
N LEU A 571 25.32 -7.25 -27.69
CA LEU A 571 26.78 -7.18 -27.60
C LEU A 571 27.44 -7.50 -28.95
N ALA A 572 26.92 -8.46 -29.71
CA ALA A 572 27.40 -8.75 -31.07
C ALA A 572 27.24 -7.56 -32.05
N GLN A 573 26.32 -6.64 -31.75
CA GLN A 573 26.08 -5.41 -32.50
C GLN A 573 26.84 -4.19 -31.92
N ASN A 574 27.73 -4.41 -30.95
CA ASN A 574 28.45 -3.37 -30.19
C ASN A 574 27.51 -2.39 -29.45
N GLN A 575 26.30 -2.81 -29.10
CA GLN A 575 25.42 -2.03 -28.23
C GLN A 575 25.76 -2.34 -26.76
N ALA A 576 25.98 -1.31 -25.95
CA ALA A 576 26.22 -1.48 -24.51
C ALA A 576 24.97 -2.04 -23.81
N VAL A 577 25.16 -2.98 -22.88
CA VAL A 577 24.07 -3.65 -22.17
C VAL A 577 24.25 -3.51 -20.67
N TYR A 578 23.22 -3.03 -19.99
CA TYR A 578 23.13 -2.92 -18.54
C TYR A 578 21.95 -3.74 -18.02
N LEU A 579 22.15 -4.43 -16.91
CA LEU A 579 21.13 -5.23 -16.24
C LEU A 579 20.63 -4.48 -15.00
N ALA A 580 19.31 -4.33 -14.91
CA ALA A 580 18.65 -3.87 -13.68
C ALA A 580 18.05 -5.04 -12.88
N ARG A 581 18.34 -6.28 -13.26
CA ARG A 581 17.78 -7.50 -12.66
C ARG A 581 18.81 -8.62 -12.64
N TYR A 582 18.69 -9.55 -11.69
CA TYR A 582 19.52 -10.75 -11.71
C TYR A 582 19.30 -11.59 -12.98
N LEU A 583 20.40 -12.06 -13.56
CA LEU A 583 20.42 -12.95 -14.72
C LEU A 583 21.58 -13.93 -14.55
N PRO A 584 21.33 -15.23 -14.28
CA PRO A 584 22.38 -16.21 -14.03
C PRO A 584 23.13 -16.63 -15.31
N GLY A 585 24.29 -17.27 -15.12
CA GLY A 585 25.04 -17.92 -16.21
C GLY A 585 25.81 -16.97 -17.13
N LEU A 586 26.00 -15.71 -16.72
CA LEU A 586 26.84 -14.76 -17.44
C LEU A 586 28.31 -14.87 -17.07
N GLN A 587 28.59 -15.34 -15.86
CA GLN A 587 29.92 -15.44 -15.28
C GLN A 587 30.84 -16.37 -16.10
N GLY A 588 32.11 -15.96 -16.25
CA GLY A 588 33.12 -16.70 -17.03
C GLY A 588 33.03 -16.51 -18.55
N ILE A 589 31.84 -16.16 -19.07
CA ILE A 589 31.61 -15.83 -20.49
C ILE A 589 31.83 -14.34 -20.72
N TYR A 590 31.24 -13.51 -19.85
CA TYR A 590 31.32 -12.05 -19.89
C TYR A 590 32.08 -11.49 -18.69
N HIS A 591 32.53 -10.25 -18.85
CA HIS A 591 33.10 -9.40 -17.82
C HIS A 591 31.99 -8.52 -17.25
N LEU A 592 31.71 -8.67 -15.95
CA LEU A 592 30.60 -7.99 -15.29
C LEU A 592 31.13 -6.97 -14.29
N ARG A 593 30.47 -5.83 -14.19
CA ARG A 593 30.85 -4.76 -13.27
C ARG A 593 29.68 -3.86 -12.94
N SER A 594 29.65 -3.35 -11.72
CA SER A 594 28.64 -2.39 -11.31
C SER A 594 28.85 -1.04 -11.98
N LEU A 595 27.75 -0.44 -12.40
CA LEU A 595 27.61 0.98 -12.65
C LEU A 595 26.43 1.47 -11.80
N GLY A 596 26.74 1.89 -10.57
CA GLY A 596 25.71 2.08 -9.56
C GLY A 596 24.91 0.79 -9.33
N PRO A 597 23.57 0.88 -9.18
CA PRO A 597 22.70 -0.28 -8.99
C PRO A 597 22.47 -1.11 -10.27
N LEU A 598 23.08 -0.75 -11.40
CA LEU A 598 23.05 -1.54 -12.64
C LEU A 598 24.32 -2.39 -12.78
N THR A 599 24.23 -3.49 -13.51
CA THR A 599 25.38 -4.32 -13.88
C THR A 599 25.65 -4.21 -15.37
N GLU A 600 26.80 -3.64 -15.76
CA GLU A 600 27.27 -3.64 -17.15
C GLU A 600 27.72 -5.06 -17.53
N VAL A 601 27.29 -5.51 -18.72
CA VAL A 601 27.78 -6.76 -19.33
C VAL A 601 28.74 -6.41 -20.46
N SER A 602 29.97 -6.89 -20.37
CA SER A 602 31.02 -6.57 -21.35
C SER A 602 31.75 -7.80 -21.88
N THR A 603 32.20 -7.72 -23.13
CA THR A 603 33.08 -8.72 -23.75
C THR A 603 34.56 -8.50 -23.42
N SER A 604 34.91 -7.36 -22.82
CA SER A 604 36.29 -6.98 -22.54
C SER A 604 36.49 -6.66 -21.04
N PRO A 605 37.59 -7.11 -20.42
CA PRO A 605 37.90 -6.81 -19.04
C PRO A 605 38.22 -5.32 -18.87
N MET A 606 37.85 -4.76 -17.72
CA MET A 606 38.35 -3.44 -17.31
C MET A 606 39.75 -3.65 -16.74
N THR A 607 40.75 -2.92 -17.23
CA THR A 607 42.15 -3.05 -16.76
C THR A 607 42.71 -1.75 -16.19
N GLN A 608 41.93 -0.67 -16.25
CA GLN A 608 42.29 0.64 -15.71
C GLN A 608 41.11 1.19 -14.92
N LEU A 609 41.39 1.85 -13.80
CA LEU A 609 40.37 2.55 -13.02
C LEU A 609 39.71 3.63 -13.90
N PRO A 610 38.39 3.83 -13.78
CA PRO A 610 37.71 4.92 -14.47
C PRO A 610 38.35 6.26 -14.10
N ASN A 611 38.56 7.12 -15.09
CA ASN A 611 39.14 8.43 -14.85
C ASN A 611 38.05 9.35 -14.24
N PRO A 612 38.24 9.90 -13.02
CA PRO A 612 37.21 10.69 -12.32
C PRO A 612 36.72 11.91 -13.12
N SER A 613 37.55 12.43 -14.04
CA SER A 613 37.22 13.58 -14.88
C SER A 613 36.61 13.20 -16.24
N ALA A 614 36.63 11.93 -16.62
CA ALA A 614 36.22 11.46 -17.95
C ALA A 614 34.80 10.86 -17.97
N VAL A 615 34.12 10.78 -16.82
CA VAL A 615 32.78 10.23 -16.68
C VAL A 615 31.79 11.39 -16.45
N PRO A 616 31.06 11.85 -17.49
CA PRO A 616 30.12 12.96 -17.34
C PRO A 616 29.03 12.61 -16.33
N GLY A 617 28.85 13.43 -15.28
CA GLY A 617 27.82 13.20 -14.25
C GLY A 617 28.28 12.32 -13.07
N GLN A 618 29.53 11.85 -13.05
CA GLN A 618 30.09 11.26 -11.84
C GLN A 618 30.33 12.36 -10.80
N VAL A 619 29.42 12.47 -9.82
CA VAL A 619 29.44 13.51 -8.80
C VAL A 619 30.51 13.24 -7.73
N TYR A 620 30.86 11.97 -7.51
CA TYR A 620 31.72 11.53 -6.41
C TYR A 620 33.09 11.02 -6.88
N PRO A 621 34.19 11.39 -6.19
CA PRO A 621 35.55 11.04 -6.60
C PRO A 621 35.87 9.56 -6.34
N ILE A 622 36.62 8.96 -7.26
CA ILE A 622 37.27 7.66 -7.04
C ILE A 622 38.59 7.91 -6.31
N THR A 623 38.72 7.39 -5.10
CA THR A 623 39.90 7.53 -4.24
C THR A 623 40.75 6.25 -4.29
N PRO A 624 41.99 6.32 -4.81
CA PRO A 624 42.90 5.17 -4.83
C PRO A 624 43.35 4.72 -3.44
N LEU A 625 43.55 3.41 -3.27
CA LEU A 625 44.06 2.76 -2.06
C LEU A 625 45.36 1.99 -2.36
N PRO A 626 46.53 2.65 -2.30
CA PRO A 626 47.78 1.93 -2.31
C PRO A 626 47.89 1.17 -0.98
N HIS A 627 47.97 -0.17 -1.01
CA HIS A 627 48.19 -1.07 0.15
C HIS A 627 46.96 -1.78 0.80
N SER A 628 45.89 -2.09 0.06
CA SER A 628 44.74 -2.86 0.58
C SER A 628 44.65 -4.28 -0.02
N GLN A 629 45.29 -5.27 0.62
CA GLN A 629 45.35 -6.66 0.13
C GLN A 629 44.50 -7.61 0.99
N PHE A 630 43.71 -8.45 0.32
CA PHE A 630 42.77 -9.42 0.91
C PHE A 630 43.01 -10.80 0.26
N GLY A 631 44.09 -11.47 0.66
CA GLY A 631 44.50 -12.73 0.05
C GLY A 631 44.85 -12.55 -1.45
N PRO A 632 44.16 -13.24 -2.38
CA PRO A 632 44.42 -13.11 -3.83
C PRO A 632 43.80 -11.84 -4.45
N LEU A 633 42.96 -11.11 -3.69
CA LEU A 633 42.28 -9.90 -4.13
C LEU A 633 42.96 -8.65 -3.58
N THR A 634 43.03 -7.61 -4.40
CA THR A 634 43.52 -6.27 -4.01
C THR A 634 42.41 -5.26 -4.22
N LEU A 635 42.13 -4.44 -3.21
CA LEU A 635 41.23 -3.29 -3.34
C LEU A 635 42.05 -2.11 -3.85
N LEU A 636 41.78 -1.66 -5.08
CA LEU A 636 42.55 -0.62 -5.75
C LEU A 636 42.04 0.79 -5.41
N ALA A 637 40.74 0.95 -5.24
CA ALA A 637 40.10 2.24 -4.99
C ALA A 637 38.69 2.05 -4.42
N TYR A 638 38.11 3.15 -3.94
CA TYR A 638 36.70 3.24 -3.59
C TYR A 638 36.08 4.55 -4.10
N SER A 639 34.77 4.58 -4.25
CA SER A 639 33.95 5.78 -4.44
C SER A 639 32.84 5.76 -3.41
N LEU A 640 32.57 6.90 -2.77
CA LEU A 640 31.58 7.01 -1.72
C LEU A 640 30.56 8.08 -2.07
N GLU A 641 29.29 7.68 -2.08
CA GLU A 641 28.15 8.50 -2.44
C GLU A 641 27.26 8.62 -1.19
N PRO A 642 27.40 9.70 -0.39
CA PRO A 642 26.70 9.85 0.89
C PRO A 642 25.18 9.72 0.76
N MET A 643 24.65 10.13 -0.39
CA MET A 643 23.28 9.88 -0.81
C MET A 643 23.33 8.92 -1.99
N ALA A 644 22.92 7.68 -1.77
CA ALA A 644 22.78 6.73 -2.85
C ALA A 644 21.80 7.29 -3.89
N ALA A 645 22.05 6.94 -5.15
CA ALA A 645 21.26 7.33 -6.30
C ALA A 645 19.74 7.13 -6.05
N GLY A 646 19.05 8.20 -5.62
CA GLY A 646 17.60 8.22 -5.41
C GLY A 646 17.12 7.56 -4.11
N ASP A 647 17.99 7.35 -3.12
CA ASP A 647 17.62 6.78 -1.83
C ASP A 647 18.30 7.55 -0.69
N GLU A 648 17.59 8.52 -0.10
CA GLU A 648 18.13 9.37 0.97
C GLU A 648 18.42 8.61 2.27
N GLY A 649 17.85 7.41 2.41
CA GLY A 649 18.07 6.51 3.55
C GLY A 649 19.33 5.67 3.42
N ASN A 650 19.99 5.67 2.26
CA ASN A 650 21.15 4.82 1.99
C ASN A 650 22.37 5.62 1.51
N THR A 651 23.55 5.14 1.86
CA THR A 651 24.84 5.54 1.32
C THR A 651 25.31 4.47 0.36
N ALA A 652 25.81 4.86 -0.80
CA ALA A 652 26.40 3.91 -1.73
C ALA A 652 27.92 3.91 -1.65
N VAL A 653 28.50 2.73 -1.68
CA VAL A 653 29.95 2.52 -1.73
C VAL A 653 30.26 1.66 -2.95
N THR A 654 31.07 2.18 -3.86
CA THR A 654 31.60 1.38 -4.98
C THR A 654 33.05 1.03 -4.68
N LEU A 655 33.35 -0.26 -4.61
CA LEU A 655 34.68 -0.82 -4.38
C LEU A 655 35.27 -1.29 -5.71
N TYR A 656 36.54 -0.98 -5.97
CA TYR A 656 37.23 -1.39 -7.19
C TYR A 656 38.27 -2.45 -6.87
N TRP A 657 37.95 -3.70 -7.18
CA TRP A 657 38.78 -4.86 -6.87
C TRP A 657 39.61 -5.30 -8.05
N GLN A 658 40.76 -5.92 -7.81
CA GLN A 658 41.54 -6.63 -8.81
C GLN A 658 42.09 -7.93 -8.26
N ALA A 659 41.97 -9.01 -9.02
CA ALA A 659 42.61 -10.28 -8.70
C ALA A 659 44.03 -10.33 -9.30
N ALA A 660 45.04 -10.57 -8.47
CA ALA A 660 46.42 -10.72 -8.94
C ALA A 660 46.66 -12.07 -9.65
N GLN A 661 45.85 -13.08 -9.28
CA GLN A 661 45.87 -14.44 -9.81
C GLN A 661 44.44 -15.01 -9.83
N ALA A 662 44.23 -16.17 -10.44
CA ALA A 662 42.93 -16.83 -10.41
C ALA A 662 42.51 -17.12 -8.96
N VAL A 663 41.23 -16.88 -8.66
CA VAL A 663 40.64 -17.18 -7.35
C VAL A 663 39.81 -18.44 -7.53
N ASP A 664 40.08 -19.50 -6.78
CA ASP A 664 39.32 -20.75 -6.93
C ASP A 664 38.05 -20.75 -6.05
N GLU A 665 38.03 -19.93 -5.00
CA GLU A 665 36.94 -19.83 -4.04
C GLU A 665 35.91 -18.77 -4.46
N VAL A 666 34.64 -19.06 -4.17
CA VAL A 666 33.55 -18.08 -4.23
C VAL A 666 33.56 -17.31 -2.91
N LEU A 667 33.95 -16.04 -2.97
CA LEU A 667 34.03 -15.15 -1.83
C LEU A 667 32.96 -14.07 -1.92
N HIS A 668 32.44 -13.66 -0.76
CA HIS A 668 31.56 -12.52 -0.59
C HIS A 668 32.34 -11.32 -0.08
N VAL A 669 31.91 -10.13 -0.50
CA VAL A 669 32.41 -8.86 0.03
C VAL A 669 31.45 -8.41 1.12
N TYR A 670 31.99 -8.27 2.32
CA TYR A 670 31.29 -7.77 3.50
C TYR A 670 31.68 -6.31 3.70
N VAL A 671 30.69 -5.44 3.79
CA VAL A 671 30.91 -4.01 4.03
C VAL A 671 30.14 -3.58 5.27
N ARG A 672 30.78 -2.77 6.13
CA ARG A 672 30.13 -2.15 7.29
C ARG A 672 30.66 -0.73 7.52
N VAL A 673 29.92 0.01 8.35
CA VAL A 673 30.34 1.32 8.86
C VAL A 673 30.46 1.26 10.39
N VAL A 674 31.54 1.82 10.92
CA VAL A 674 31.89 1.84 12.36
C VAL A 674 32.08 3.29 12.81
N GLY A 675 31.68 3.62 14.05
CA GLY A 675 31.87 4.95 14.64
C GLY A 675 30.62 5.83 14.71
N GLY A 676 29.47 5.35 14.21
CA GLY A 676 28.15 5.94 14.46
C GLY A 676 27.40 5.17 15.55
N GLU A 677 26.43 5.81 16.22
CA GLU A 677 25.60 5.07 17.18
C GLU A 677 24.73 4.03 16.44
N GLY A 678 24.84 2.75 16.84
CA GLY A 678 24.34 1.60 16.05
C GLY A 678 25.43 0.72 15.44
N ASP A 679 26.69 0.96 15.81
CA ASP A 679 27.92 0.22 15.49
C ASP A 679 27.69 -1.23 15.01
N GLY A 680 28.02 -1.51 13.74
CA GLY A 680 28.11 -2.86 13.17
C GLY A 680 26.83 -3.49 12.59
N ARG A 681 25.64 -2.88 12.75
CA ARG A 681 24.34 -3.48 12.37
C ARG A 681 24.08 -3.72 10.88
N ALA A 682 24.89 -3.16 9.97
CA ALA A 682 24.72 -3.37 8.53
C ALA A 682 25.97 -4.04 7.98
N THR A 683 26.11 -5.33 8.24
CA THR A 683 27.03 -6.17 7.50
C THR A 683 26.31 -6.60 6.22
N HIS A 684 26.45 -5.82 5.15
CA HIS A 684 25.94 -6.22 3.85
C HIS A 684 26.95 -7.17 3.21
N SER A 685 26.54 -8.40 2.91
CA SER A 685 27.33 -9.36 2.16
C SER A 685 26.70 -9.65 0.81
N GLN A 686 27.49 -9.60 -0.24
CA GLN A 686 27.05 -9.96 -1.58
C GLN A 686 28.20 -10.55 -2.40
N HIS A 687 27.85 -11.28 -3.45
CA HIS A 687 28.78 -11.45 -4.56
C HIS A 687 29.06 -10.08 -5.18
N PRO A 688 30.30 -9.84 -5.62
CA PRO A 688 30.62 -8.59 -6.28
C PRO A 688 29.78 -8.31 -7.53
N ALA A 689 29.73 -7.03 -7.89
CA ALA A 689 29.00 -6.52 -9.04
C ALA A 689 27.48 -6.73 -8.93
N ASN A 690 26.87 -6.23 -7.85
CA ASN A 690 25.43 -6.31 -7.55
C ASN A 690 24.87 -7.74 -7.37
N ASN A 691 25.66 -8.69 -6.85
CA ASN A 691 25.35 -10.14 -6.80
C ASN A 691 25.53 -10.94 -8.11
N PHE A 692 26.21 -10.41 -9.13
CA PHE A 692 26.28 -11.07 -10.45
C PHE A 692 27.61 -11.74 -10.76
N TYR A 693 28.71 -11.33 -10.12
CA TYR A 693 30.05 -11.74 -10.56
C TYR A 693 30.86 -12.39 -9.44
N PRO A 694 30.70 -13.72 -9.25
CA PRO A 694 31.43 -14.43 -8.20
C PRO A 694 32.94 -14.38 -8.48
N THR A 695 33.73 -14.31 -7.41
CA THR A 695 35.19 -14.12 -7.47
C THR A 695 35.92 -15.21 -8.24
N ASN A 696 35.38 -16.43 -8.26
CA ASN A 696 35.96 -17.54 -9.01
C ASN A 696 35.82 -17.45 -10.53
N ALA A 697 35.03 -16.49 -11.02
CA ALA A 697 34.90 -16.20 -12.44
C ALA A 697 35.86 -15.09 -12.91
N TRP A 698 36.56 -14.42 -12.00
CA TRP A 698 37.40 -13.27 -12.31
C TRP A 698 38.68 -13.68 -13.04
N ARG A 699 39.09 -12.87 -14.01
CA ARG A 699 40.36 -13.10 -14.71
C ARG A 699 41.50 -12.32 -14.03
N PRO A 700 42.73 -12.88 -13.99
CA PRO A 700 43.88 -12.16 -13.45
C PRO A 700 44.08 -10.80 -14.14
N GLY A 701 44.26 -9.75 -13.35
CA GLY A 701 44.44 -8.37 -13.82
C GLY A 701 43.16 -7.61 -14.18
N GLU A 702 42.00 -8.27 -14.19
CA GLU A 702 40.70 -7.61 -14.37
C GLU A 702 40.35 -6.78 -13.12
N ILE A 703 39.81 -5.58 -13.35
CA ILE A 703 39.23 -4.71 -12.33
C ILE A 703 37.71 -4.91 -12.31
N VAL A 704 37.16 -5.21 -11.14
CA VAL A 704 35.73 -5.38 -10.92
C VAL A 704 35.22 -4.25 -10.04
N ALA A 705 34.36 -3.40 -10.60
CA ALA A 705 33.61 -2.41 -9.84
C ALA A 705 32.44 -3.11 -9.15
N ASP A 706 32.30 -2.87 -7.86
CA ASP A 706 31.40 -3.58 -6.97
C ASP A 706 30.62 -2.59 -6.11
N TYR A 707 29.33 -2.42 -6.42
CA TYR A 707 28.46 -1.43 -5.80
C TYR A 707 27.70 -2.03 -4.61
N HIS A 708 27.78 -1.36 -3.46
CA HIS A 708 27.13 -1.73 -2.21
C HIS A 708 26.22 -0.60 -1.75
N LEU A 709 25.00 -0.95 -1.35
CA LEU A 709 24.08 -0.07 -0.64
C LEU A 709 24.17 -0.35 0.85
N LEU A 710 24.43 0.70 1.62
CA LEU A 710 24.51 0.64 3.08
C LEU A 710 23.44 1.58 3.66
N PRO A 711 22.71 1.16 4.71
CA PRO A 711 21.91 2.08 5.51
C PRO A 711 22.75 3.27 5.92
N ARG A 712 22.21 4.47 5.71
CA ARG A 712 22.92 5.70 6.05
C ARG A 712 23.15 5.72 7.57
N PRO A 713 24.40 5.85 8.03
CA PRO A 713 24.71 5.85 9.45
C PRO A 713 24.11 7.08 10.13
N VAL A 714 23.53 6.88 11.32
CA VAL A 714 23.02 7.99 12.13
C VAL A 714 24.18 8.63 12.89
N ILE A 715 24.49 9.87 12.53
CA ILE A 715 25.48 10.73 13.16
C ILE A 715 24.77 11.55 14.25
N THR A 716 25.12 11.31 15.51
CA THR A 716 24.51 11.98 16.69
C THR A 716 25.46 12.95 17.40
N HIS A 717 26.75 12.82 17.17
CA HIS A 717 27.82 13.65 17.69
C HIS A 717 28.89 13.83 16.62
N ASP A 718 29.70 14.88 16.75
CA ASP A 718 30.87 15.05 15.89
C ASP A 718 31.82 13.87 16.12
N GLY A 719 32.26 13.25 15.04
CA GLY A 719 33.05 12.03 15.12
C GLY A 719 33.50 11.53 13.76
N ALA A 720 34.14 10.38 13.78
CA ALA A 720 34.73 9.77 12.60
C ALA A 720 33.98 8.48 12.23
N LEU A 721 33.40 8.43 11.04
CA LEU A 721 32.82 7.22 10.46
C LEU A 721 33.87 6.47 9.66
N THR A 722 34.19 5.25 10.07
CA THR A 722 35.14 4.37 9.38
C THR A 722 34.39 3.30 8.60
N TYR A 723 34.59 3.29 7.28
CA TYR A 723 34.08 2.25 6.40
C TYR A 723 35.07 1.09 6.40
N GLN A 724 34.57 -0.10 6.72
CA GLN A 724 35.36 -1.32 6.83
C GLN A 724 34.86 -2.37 5.85
N VAL A 725 35.82 -3.15 5.34
CA VAL A 725 35.56 -4.23 4.39
C VAL A 725 36.21 -5.52 4.88
N ALA A 726 35.53 -6.64 4.68
CA ALA A 726 36.08 -7.97 4.85
C ALA A 726 35.72 -8.83 3.63
N ILE A 727 36.54 -9.84 3.36
CA ILE A 727 36.27 -10.85 2.32
C ILE A 727 36.34 -12.22 2.99
N ALA A 728 35.33 -13.03 2.78
CA ALA A 728 35.28 -14.39 3.29
C ALA A 728 34.32 -15.25 2.43
N PRO A 729 34.35 -16.59 2.58
CA PRO A 729 33.32 -17.44 2.00
C PRO A 729 31.90 -17.00 2.45
N PRO A 730 30.86 -17.26 1.65
CA PRO A 730 29.48 -17.01 2.05
C PRO A 730 29.16 -17.62 3.42
N PHE A 731 28.31 -16.94 4.19
CA PHE A 731 27.90 -17.34 5.55
C PHE A 731 29.02 -17.38 6.61
N THR A 732 30.15 -16.73 6.37
CA THR A 732 31.18 -16.59 7.41
C THR A 732 30.63 -15.78 8.60
N PRO A 733 30.68 -16.30 9.84
CA PRO A 733 30.19 -15.58 11.01
C PRO A 733 30.89 -14.24 11.21
N ALA A 734 30.14 -13.21 11.64
CA ALA A 734 30.67 -11.84 11.76
C ALA A 734 31.91 -11.73 12.67
N ASN A 735 32.02 -12.59 13.69
CA ASN A 735 33.17 -12.65 14.60
C ASN A 735 34.42 -13.32 13.99
N GLN A 736 34.28 -13.97 12.83
CA GLN A 736 35.38 -14.59 12.07
C GLN A 736 35.83 -13.72 10.89
N LEU A 737 35.12 -12.63 10.59
CA LEU A 737 35.48 -11.71 9.51
C LEU A 737 36.71 -10.88 9.87
N ALA A 738 37.72 -10.91 9.00
CA ALA A 738 38.92 -10.10 9.11
C ALA A 738 38.70 -8.71 8.48
N TRP A 739 38.17 -7.79 9.27
CA TRP A 739 37.86 -6.42 8.85
C TRP A 739 39.12 -5.58 8.63
N GLN A 740 39.14 -4.80 7.54
CA GLN A 740 40.15 -3.78 7.26
C GLN A 740 39.48 -2.43 6.99
N ASP A 741 40.12 -1.34 7.44
CA ASP A 741 39.65 0.03 7.22
C ASP A 741 39.89 0.46 5.77
N VAL A 742 38.87 1.00 5.12
CA VAL A 742 38.93 1.54 3.74
C VAL A 742 39.08 3.06 3.76
N THR A 743 38.23 3.73 4.54
CA THR A 743 38.28 5.19 4.69
C THR A 743 37.63 5.62 6.00
N THR A 744 38.06 6.77 6.50
CA THR A 744 37.48 7.42 7.67
C THR A 744 37.05 8.83 7.27
N MET A 745 35.80 9.15 7.55
CA MET A 745 35.20 10.46 7.26
C MET A 745 34.86 11.16 8.56
N GLU A 746 35.33 12.39 8.72
CA GLU A 746 34.85 13.28 9.77
C GLU A 746 33.43 13.73 9.43
N VAL A 747 32.54 13.60 10.40
CA VAL A 747 31.13 13.96 10.26
C VAL A 747 30.71 14.85 11.41
N THR A 748 29.86 15.82 11.12
CA THR A 748 29.29 16.71 12.12
C THR A 748 27.84 16.38 12.38
N ALA A 749 27.42 16.41 13.65
CA ALA A 749 26.06 16.07 14.07
C ALA A 749 24.95 16.93 13.40
N THR A 750 25.31 18.11 12.87
CA THR A 750 24.40 19.02 12.17
C THR A 750 24.00 18.56 10.76
N GLU A 751 24.75 17.64 10.13
CA GLU A 751 24.46 17.15 8.77
C GLU A 751 23.30 16.16 8.69
N ASN A 752 22.78 15.71 9.84
CA ASN A 752 21.78 14.63 9.93
C ASN A 752 20.32 15.10 10.12
N THR A 753 20.03 16.35 9.77
CA THR A 753 18.70 16.95 9.99
C THR A 753 17.59 16.48 9.02
N ALA A 754 17.91 15.62 8.05
CA ALA A 754 16.98 15.27 6.96
C ALA A 754 16.11 14.03 7.20
N ALA A 755 16.49 13.09 8.08
CA ALA A 755 15.66 11.93 8.37
C ALA A 755 14.54 12.32 9.35
N LEU A 756 13.41 12.79 8.82
CA LEU A 756 12.18 12.97 9.58
C LEU A 756 11.78 11.63 10.22
N PRO A 757 11.47 11.59 11.52
CA PRO A 757 11.11 10.35 12.20
C PRO A 757 9.82 9.77 11.61
N SER A 758 9.78 8.45 11.41
CA SER A 758 8.60 7.73 10.93
C SER A 758 7.44 7.73 11.93
N ARG A 759 7.71 7.89 13.25
CA ARG A 759 6.68 8.01 14.29
C ARG A 759 6.75 9.35 15.00
N LEU A 760 5.68 10.14 14.85
CA LEU A 760 5.50 11.40 15.57
C LEU A 760 5.21 11.11 17.05
N LEU A 761 6.01 11.70 17.93
CA LEU A 761 5.79 11.74 19.37
C LEU A 761 5.67 13.19 19.82
N ARG A 762 4.97 13.46 20.92
CA ARG A 762 4.99 14.78 21.57
C ARG A 762 5.07 14.56 23.06
N ALA A 763 6.28 14.45 23.60
CA ALA A 763 6.53 14.23 25.02
C ALA A 763 7.52 15.26 25.58
N GLN A 764 7.31 15.68 26.84
CA GLN A 764 8.34 16.37 27.61
C GLN A 764 8.82 15.42 28.70
N ILE A 765 10.12 15.23 28.82
CA ILE A 765 10.73 14.33 29.81
C ILE A 765 11.78 15.15 30.53
N GLY A 766 11.47 15.60 31.75
CA GLY A 766 12.31 16.58 32.45
C GLY A 766 12.46 17.88 31.65
N GLY A 767 13.71 18.23 31.32
CA GLY A 767 14.06 19.40 30.49
C GLY A 767 14.03 19.15 28.97
N TYR A 768 13.72 17.93 28.52
CA TYR A 768 13.81 17.52 27.10
C TYR A 768 12.43 17.48 26.45
N LEU A 769 12.35 17.91 25.19
CA LEU A 769 11.15 17.84 24.35
C LEU A 769 11.37 16.83 23.22
N VAL A 770 10.71 15.68 23.29
CA VAL A 770 10.81 14.63 22.28
C VAL A 770 9.64 14.74 21.28
N ASN A 771 9.96 14.88 20.00
CA ASN A 771 9.03 15.13 18.90
C ASN A 771 8.90 13.97 17.91
N GLY A 772 9.76 12.97 18.02
CA GLY A 772 9.62 11.75 17.25
C GLY A 772 10.53 10.67 17.77
N ALA A 773 10.19 9.45 17.40
CA ALA A 773 10.94 8.26 17.75
C ALA A 773 10.94 7.30 16.57
N ASP A 774 12.05 6.62 16.35
CA ASP A 774 12.14 5.50 15.43
C ASP A 774 12.76 4.29 16.15
N PHE A 775 12.17 3.13 15.96
CA PHE A 775 12.58 1.85 16.53
C PHE A 775 11.76 0.71 15.91
N PRO A 776 12.34 -0.50 15.73
CA PRO A 776 11.63 -1.62 15.16
C PRO A 776 10.39 -1.98 16.01
N ALA A 777 9.27 -2.28 15.34
CA ALA A 777 8.02 -2.64 16.02
C ALA A 777 8.10 -4.01 16.70
N LYS A 778 9.02 -4.88 16.23
CA LYS A 778 9.23 -6.24 16.71
C LYS A 778 10.72 -6.54 16.77
N ILE A 779 11.16 -7.22 17.82
CA ILE A 779 12.54 -7.70 18.01
C ILE A 779 12.52 -9.14 18.53
N ARG A 780 13.66 -9.83 18.42
CA ARG A 780 13.85 -11.16 19.03
C ARG A 780 14.29 -11.04 20.48
N SER A 781 13.96 -12.02 21.31
CA SER A 781 14.57 -12.15 22.63
C SER A 781 16.10 -12.25 22.49
N GLN A 782 16.86 -11.65 23.42
CA GLN A 782 18.33 -11.61 23.43
C GLN A 782 18.99 -10.77 22.32
N THR A 783 18.23 -9.90 21.64
CA THR A 783 18.79 -8.94 20.65
C THR A 783 18.81 -7.50 21.20
N ARG A 784 19.50 -6.57 20.52
CA ARG A 784 19.51 -5.15 20.92
C ARG A 784 18.44 -4.35 20.20
N LEU A 785 17.58 -3.65 20.94
CA LEU A 785 16.61 -2.70 20.40
C LEU A 785 17.28 -1.34 20.12
N PRO A 786 17.42 -0.91 18.85
CA PRO A 786 17.87 0.44 18.54
C PRO A 786 16.73 1.43 18.76
N LEU A 787 17.03 2.55 19.39
CA LEU A 787 16.14 3.69 19.50
C LEU A 787 16.78 4.91 18.86
N LEU A 788 16.03 5.61 18.01
CA LEU A 788 16.32 6.94 17.52
C LEU A 788 15.26 7.90 18.04
N LEU A 789 15.65 9.05 18.57
CA LEU A 789 14.72 10.09 19.03
C LEU A 789 15.11 11.42 18.43
N THR A 790 14.11 12.24 18.14
CA THR A 790 14.32 13.61 17.67
C THR A 790 13.61 14.57 18.60
N GLY A 791 14.23 15.72 18.89
CA GLY A 791 13.67 16.65 19.85
C GLY A 791 14.50 17.90 20.09
N PHE A 792 14.22 18.57 21.21
CA PHE A 792 14.97 19.72 21.71
C PHE A 792 15.46 19.43 23.13
N GLY A 793 16.74 19.61 23.42
CA GLY A 793 17.34 19.29 24.73
C GLY A 793 18.84 19.57 24.77
N SER A 794 19.52 19.20 25.86
CA SER A 794 21.00 19.19 25.90
C SER A 794 21.58 17.96 25.19
N GLU A 795 22.85 18.07 24.76
CA GLU A 795 23.56 17.00 24.03
C GLU A 795 23.76 15.72 24.84
N ASN A 796 23.86 15.81 26.17
CA ASN A 796 24.09 14.66 27.04
C ASN A 796 22.76 14.29 27.74
N PRO A 797 21.97 13.34 27.20
CA PRO A 797 20.64 13.08 27.70
C PRO A 797 20.71 12.35 29.05
N GLY A 798 20.18 12.96 30.11
CA GLY A 798 19.82 12.23 31.33
C GLY A 798 18.58 11.33 31.16
N LEU A 799 18.23 11.00 29.91
CA LEU A 799 17.12 10.13 29.57
C LEU A 799 17.53 8.67 29.79
N GLN A 800 16.65 7.88 30.39
CA GLN A 800 16.81 6.45 30.59
C GLN A 800 15.65 5.72 29.96
N PHE A 801 15.92 4.58 29.33
CA PHE A 801 14.91 3.80 28.65
C PHE A 801 14.79 2.42 29.28
N LYS A 802 13.55 1.93 29.34
CA LYS A 802 13.26 0.59 29.83
C LYS A 802 12.11 -0.04 29.06
N LEU A 803 12.19 -1.35 28.87
CA LEU A 803 11.10 -2.17 28.39
C LEU A 803 10.31 -2.69 29.58
N GLN A 804 9.00 -2.43 29.59
CA GLN A 804 8.10 -2.86 30.67
C GLN A 804 6.86 -3.55 30.07
N PRO A 805 6.42 -4.70 30.62
CA PRO A 805 5.20 -5.38 30.13
C PRO A 805 4.01 -4.42 30.08
N VAL A 806 3.19 -4.48 29.01
CA VAL A 806 2.05 -3.57 28.81
C VAL A 806 1.04 -3.61 29.96
N SER A 807 0.98 -4.71 30.71
CA SER A 807 0.10 -4.89 31.88
C SER A 807 0.53 -4.15 33.14
N SER A 808 1.72 -3.55 33.19
CA SER A 808 2.22 -2.88 34.39
C SER A 808 1.91 -1.36 34.40
N PRO A 809 1.39 -0.80 35.51
CA PRO A 809 1.07 0.62 35.60
C PRO A 809 2.33 1.52 35.69
N ILE A 810 2.23 2.73 35.14
CA ILE A 810 3.27 3.78 35.24
C ILE A 810 2.97 4.68 36.45
N GLY A 811 3.97 4.99 37.27
CA GLY A 811 3.81 5.80 38.48
C GLY A 811 3.46 7.26 38.18
N GLN A 812 2.45 7.80 38.89
CA GLN A 812 2.05 9.21 38.84
C GLN A 812 2.82 10.05 39.87
N ILE A 813 3.09 11.32 39.55
CA ILE A 813 3.77 12.29 40.44
C ILE A 813 2.79 13.43 40.76
N THR A 814 2.79 13.91 42.01
CA THR A 814 1.84 14.93 42.51
C THR A 814 2.35 16.37 42.53
N GLU A 815 3.62 16.64 42.20
CA GLU A 815 4.25 17.96 42.39
C GLU A 815 5.06 18.43 41.18
N PHE A 816 5.17 19.76 41.01
CA PHE A 816 5.47 20.47 39.76
C PHE A 816 6.77 21.31 39.84
N SER A 817 7.58 21.28 38.78
CA SER A 817 8.62 22.28 38.50
C SER A 817 8.51 22.77 37.05
N PRO A 818 8.61 24.10 36.78
CA PRO A 818 8.60 24.63 35.41
C PRO A 818 9.93 24.29 34.70
N PRO A 819 9.89 24.00 33.38
CA PRO A 819 11.11 23.67 32.64
C PRO A 819 11.97 24.91 32.33
N PRO A 820 13.28 24.73 32.14
CA PRO A 820 14.19 25.78 31.67
C PRO A 820 13.92 26.20 30.20
N PRO A 821 14.44 27.35 29.74
CA PRO A 821 14.22 27.87 28.39
C PRO A 821 14.81 26.99 27.27
N VAL A 822 14.27 27.20 26.07
CA VAL A 822 14.37 26.34 24.87
C VAL A 822 15.82 25.96 24.50
N PRO A 823 16.18 24.67 24.61
CA PRO A 823 17.47 24.16 24.15
C PRO A 823 17.48 23.85 22.63
N PRO A 824 18.66 23.68 22.00
CA PRO A 824 18.81 23.38 20.58
C PRO A 824 18.15 22.05 20.16
N ALA A 825 17.91 21.88 18.86
CA ALA A 825 17.38 20.64 18.28
C ALA A 825 18.46 19.55 18.27
N HIS A 826 18.12 18.35 18.73
CA HIS A 826 19.03 17.22 18.86
C HIS A 826 18.38 15.88 18.46
N ILE A 827 19.25 14.92 18.15
CA ILE A 827 18.94 13.52 17.91
C ILE A 827 19.59 12.71 19.03
N TRP A 828 18.84 11.82 19.68
CA TRP A 828 19.37 10.92 20.71
C TRP A 828 19.22 9.47 20.26
N TYR A 829 20.19 8.63 20.58
CA TYR A 829 20.15 7.20 20.28
C TYR A 829 20.41 6.36 21.53
N GLU A 830 19.76 5.19 21.62
CA GLU A 830 20.01 4.24 22.71
C GLU A 830 19.88 2.78 22.24
N ASN A 831 20.65 1.88 22.84
CA ASN A 831 20.54 0.43 22.61
C ASN A 831 20.08 -0.26 23.88
N LEU A 832 18.90 -0.90 23.86
CA LEU A 832 18.39 -1.69 25.00
C LEU A 832 18.59 -3.18 24.77
N ASN A 833 19.07 -3.88 25.80
CA ASN A 833 19.09 -5.35 25.80
C ASN A 833 17.68 -5.90 25.97
N SER A 834 17.31 -6.91 25.17
CA SER A 834 15.98 -7.54 25.20
C SER A 834 16.00 -8.97 25.74
N ASP A 835 16.73 -9.21 26.83
CA ASP A 835 16.71 -10.47 27.60
C ASP A 835 15.38 -10.63 28.38
N LEU A 836 14.27 -10.53 27.66
CA LEU A 836 12.91 -10.52 28.18
C LEU A 836 12.10 -11.62 27.48
N PRO A 837 11.11 -12.22 28.18
CA PRO A 837 10.21 -13.21 27.60
C PRO A 837 9.41 -12.71 26.40
N ALA A 838 8.77 -13.66 25.70
CA ALA A 838 7.75 -13.38 24.71
C ALA A 838 6.69 -12.39 25.22
N GLY A 839 6.40 -11.33 24.45
CA GLY A 839 5.28 -10.46 24.78
C GLY A 839 5.38 -9.07 24.21
N LEU A 840 4.34 -8.28 24.45
CA LEU A 840 4.30 -6.87 24.10
C LEU A 840 4.81 -6.03 25.27
N TYR A 841 5.79 -5.17 25.00
CA TYR A 841 6.42 -4.31 25.99
C TYR A 841 6.21 -2.84 25.61
N ASN A 842 5.92 -2.00 26.59
CA ASN A 842 6.01 -0.56 26.49
C ASN A 842 7.48 -0.14 26.61
N LEU A 843 7.95 0.65 25.64
CA LEU A 843 9.22 1.35 25.69
C LEU A 843 9.02 2.67 26.42
N ILE A 844 9.59 2.79 27.62
CA ILE A 844 9.39 3.93 28.51
C ILE A 844 10.68 4.74 28.58
N ALA A 845 10.59 6.04 28.30
CA ALA A 845 11.64 7.02 28.50
C ALA A 845 11.38 7.82 29.79
N SER A 846 12.36 7.88 30.68
CA SER A 846 12.30 8.60 31.96
C SER A 846 13.52 9.48 32.15
N TYR A 847 13.49 10.42 33.09
CA TYR A 847 14.66 11.22 33.47
C TYR A 847 15.13 10.80 34.86
N GLU A 848 16.39 10.43 35.02
CA GLU A 848 16.94 10.12 36.35
C GLU A 848 17.45 11.40 37.03
N ALA A 849 16.79 11.81 38.10
CA ALA A 849 17.26 12.91 38.95
C ALA A 849 18.45 12.43 39.79
N GLN A 850 19.65 12.32 39.21
CA GLN A 850 20.84 11.90 39.93
C GLN A 850 21.38 12.94 40.93
N HIS A 851 20.73 14.08 41.14
CA HIS A 851 21.08 15.00 42.24
C HIS A 851 19.81 15.54 42.90
N GLU A 852 19.66 15.30 44.21
CA GLU A 852 19.01 16.28 45.08
C GLU A 852 19.79 17.59 44.90
N ALA A 853 19.32 18.46 44.01
CA ALA A 853 19.85 19.80 43.95
C ALA A 853 19.48 20.49 45.27
N ASP A 854 20.48 20.79 46.11
CA ASP A 854 20.31 21.64 47.28
C ASP A 854 20.05 23.07 46.80
N CYS A 855 18.80 23.32 46.44
CA CYS A 855 18.28 24.62 46.09
C CYS A 855 18.12 25.40 47.41
N GLY A 856 19.22 25.97 47.90
CA GLY A 856 19.35 26.72 49.15
C GLY A 856 18.02 27.07 49.82
N HIS A 857 17.66 26.25 50.82
CA HIS A 857 16.47 26.33 51.67
C HIS A 857 15.14 25.74 51.14
N GLY A 858 15.16 24.57 50.48
CA GLY A 858 13.97 23.72 50.30
C GLY A 858 14.21 22.44 49.49
N ARG A 859 13.40 21.39 49.72
CA ARG A 859 13.39 20.16 48.88
C ARG A 859 13.05 20.53 47.44
N CYS A 860 13.97 20.36 46.50
CA CYS A 860 13.72 20.53 45.07
C CYS A 860 13.09 19.23 44.49
N LEU A 861 12.01 19.40 43.71
CA LEU A 861 11.13 18.34 43.20
C LEU A 861 11.76 17.59 42.02
N ALA A 862 11.49 16.28 41.91
CA ALA A 862 11.94 15.46 40.78
C ALA A 862 11.37 15.97 39.44
N PRO A 863 12.13 15.95 38.33
CA PRO A 863 11.66 16.43 37.03
C PRO A 863 10.49 15.59 36.51
N ALA A 864 9.33 16.21 36.34
CA ALA A 864 8.13 15.54 35.83
C ALA A 864 8.22 15.26 34.33
N SER A 865 7.68 14.12 33.90
CA SER A 865 7.45 13.79 32.49
C SER A 865 5.98 14.01 32.11
N TYR A 866 5.73 14.50 30.90
CA TYR A 866 4.42 14.80 30.34
C TYR A 866 4.27 14.17 28.96
N CYS A 867 3.45 13.13 28.89
CA CYS A 867 3.45 12.17 27.80
C CYS A 867 2.22 12.40 26.90
N GLY A 868 2.22 13.52 26.17
CA GLY A 868 1.12 13.91 25.29
C GLY A 868 0.24 15.05 25.83
N TRP A 869 -0.90 15.25 25.15
CA TRP A 869 -1.82 16.36 25.38
C TRP A 869 -2.56 16.24 26.72
N MET A 870 -2.38 17.22 27.61
CA MET A 870 -2.99 17.30 28.95
C MET A 870 -2.72 16.08 29.88
N SER A 871 -1.72 15.25 29.59
CA SER A 871 -1.32 14.13 30.46
C SER A 871 -0.85 14.65 31.84
N PRO A 872 -1.21 13.98 32.95
CA PRO A 872 -0.68 14.33 34.27
C PRO A 872 0.84 14.10 34.32
N ALA A 873 1.50 14.70 35.30
CA ALA A 873 2.92 14.46 35.56
C ALA A 873 3.17 12.97 35.89
N GLN A 874 4.13 12.37 35.19
CA GLN A 874 4.50 10.97 35.32
C GLN A 874 6.01 10.82 35.53
N THR A 875 6.40 9.63 35.98
CA THR A 875 7.80 9.22 36.15
C THR A 875 8.54 8.96 34.83
N GLY A 876 7.81 8.76 33.73
CA GLY A 876 8.34 8.59 32.39
C GLY A 876 7.22 8.49 31.36
N CYS A 877 7.58 8.49 30.07
CA CYS A 877 6.67 8.46 28.93
C CYS A 877 6.84 7.21 28.10
N VAL A 878 5.72 6.57 27.74
CA VAL A 878 5.71 5.53 26.71
C VAL A 878 6.01 6.19 25.38
N VAL A 879 7.15 5.84 24.80
CA VAL A 879 7.62 6.29 23.48
C VAL A 879 7.02 5.41 22.38
N GLY A 880 6.70 4.16 22.70
CA GLY A 880 5.76 3.30 21.98
C GLY A 880 5.89 1.84 22.42
N GLN A 881 5.51 0.90 21.57
CA GLN A 881 5.44 -0.53 21.92
C GLN A 881 6.36 -1.36 21.03
N VAL A 882 6.97 -2.37 21.63
CA VAL A 882 7.84 -3.34 20.97
C VAL A 882 7.36 -4.74 21.31
N GLU A 883 7.11 -5.54 20.27
CA GLU A 883 6.82 -6.97 20.43
C GLU A 883 8.14 -7.75 20.51
N ILE A 884 8.33 -8.53 21.57
CA ILE A 884 9.43 -9.47 21.70
C ILE A 884 8.91 -10.85 21.28
N SER A 885 9.45 -11.39 20.18
CA SER A 885 9.06 -12.72 19.70
C SER A 885 9.47 -13.80 20.70
N GLY A 886 8.55 -14.73 21.00
CA GLY A 886 8.70 -15.70 22.08
C GLY A 886 9.51 -16.96 21.82
N VAL A 887 10.03 -17.12 20.60
CA VAL A 887 10.69 -18.35 20.21
C VAL A 887 12.18 -18.09 20.13
N ALA A 888 12.92 -18.55 21.13
CA ALA A 888 14.37 -18.59 21.06
C ALA A 888 14.78 -19.55 19.94
N LEU A 889 15.64 -19.08 19.04
CA LEU A 889 16.19 -19.91 17.99
C LEU A 889 17.40 -20.68 18.53
N PRO A 890 17.52 -21.98 18.28
CA PRO A 890 18.79 -22.67 18.44
C PRO A 890 19.88 -22.00 17.59
N ASP A 891 21.13 -22.00 18.05
CA ASP A 891 22.28 -21.43 17.31
C ASP A 891 22.46 -22.02 15.90
N THR A 892 21.90 -23.22 15.66
CA THR A 892 21.97 -23.95 14.38
C THR A 892 20.80 -23.66 13.44
N ALA A 893 19.79 -22.91 13.87
CA ALA A 893 18.61 -22.63 13.06
C ALA A 893 18.87 -21.53 12.03
N VAL A 894 18.32 -21.69 10.83
CA VAL A 894 18.42 -20.70 9.75
C VAL A 894 17.15 -19.86 9.72
N ASN A 895 17.30 -18.55 9.91
CA ASN A 895 16.17 -17.63 10.05
C ASN A 895 15.84 -16.95 8.73
N TYR A 896 14.61 -17.11 8.23
CA TYR A 896 14.08 -16.41 7.07
C TYR A 896 13.19 -15.25 7.51
N ALA A 897 13.74 -14.04 7.44
CA ALA A 897 13.06 -12.77 7.66
C ALA A 897 12.27 -12.65 8.99
N ASP A 898 12.68 -13.35 10.05
CA ASP A 898 11.95 -13.45 11.33
C ASP A 898 10.51 -14.00 11.19
N GLN A 899 10.23 -14.71 10.10
CA GLN A 899 8.92 -15.30 9.80
C GLN A 899 8.94 -16.82 9.89
N ILE A 900 9.96 -17.44 9.31
CA ILE A 900 10.13 -18.89 9.20
C ILE A 900 11.54 -19.25 9.62
N ALA A 901 11.74 -20.25 10.47
CA ALA A 901 13.05 -20.80 10.73
C ALA A 901 13.16 -22.26 10.27
N LEU A 902 14.27 -22.61 9.65
CA LEU A 902 14.65 -24.00 9.43
C LEU A 902 15.42 -24.49 10.66
N LEU A 903 14.86 -25.50 11.34
CA LEU A 903 15.49 -26.11 12.51
C LEU A 903 16.48 -27.20 12.12
N ASP A 904 16.13 -27.99 11.11
CA ASP A 904 16.92 -29.14 10.67
C ASP A 904 16.63 -29.47 9.21
N ILE A 905 17.65 -30.02 8.53
CA ILE A 905 17.58 -30.53 7.17
C ILE A 905 18.34 -31.85 7.06
N THR A 906 17.68 -32.86 6.52
CA THR A 906 18.28 -34.17 6.25
C THR A 906 18.04 -34.56 4.80
N THR A 907 19.03 -35.20 4.18
CA THR A 907 18.93 -35.72 2.80
C THR A 907 19.12 -37.23 2.80
N SER A 908 18.65 -37.92 1.76
CA SER A 908 18.82 -39.38 1.62
C SER A 908 20.28 -39.84 1.52
N GLY A 909 21.23 -38.92 1.36
CA GLY A 909 22.67 -39.18 1.31
C GLY A 909 23.40 -38.16 0.44
N PRO A 910 24.75 -38.11 0.52
CA PRO A 910 25.56 -37.17 -0.25
C PRO A 910 25.76 -37.61 -1.71
N ALA A 911 25.61 -38.90 -2.04
CA ALA A 911 25.78 -39.41 -3.40
C ALA A 911 24.49 -39.27 -4.22
N LEU A 912 24.58 -38.58 -5.36
CA LEU A 912 23.52 -38.38 -6.33
C LEU A 912 23.67 -39.36 -7.50
N SER A 913 22.55 -39.78 -8.08
CA SER A 913 22.52 -40.60 -9.29
C SER A 913 21.87 -39.83 -10.43
N PRO A 914 22.50 -39.73 -11.62
CA PRO A 914 21.87 -39.13 -12.80
C PRO A 914 20.53 -39.80 -13.11
N GLY A 915 19.47 -39.01 -13.32
CA GLY A 915 18.11 -39.51 -13.52
C GLY A 915 17.41 -40.06 -12.27
N GLY A 916 18.09 -40.03 -11.12
CA GLY A 916 17.56 -40.49 -9.84
C GLY A 916 16.71 -39.43 -9.14
N VAL A 917 16.56 -39.60 -7.82
CA VAL A 917 15.84 -38.65 -6.97
C VAL A 917 16.66 -38.36 -5.71
N LEU A 918 16.57 -37.13 -5.21
CA LEU A 918 17.08 -36.73 -3.89
C LEU A 918 15.89 -36.56 -2.95
N GLN A 919 15.85 -37.31 -1.84
CA GLN A 919 14.86 -37.07 -0.80
C GLN A 919 15.41 -36.06 0.19
N VAL A 920 14.59 -35.08 0.55
CA VAL A 920 14.93 -34.00 1.49
C VAL A 920 13.82 -33.92 2.54
N GLN A 921 14.19 -33.96 3.81
CA GLN A 921 13.30 -33.76 4.93
C GLN A 921 13.73 -32.51 5.71
N LEU A 922 12.76 -31.62 5.93
CA LEU A 922 12.93 -30.29 6.52
C LEU A 922 12.06 -30.20 7.76
N ASN A 923 12.57 -29.57 8.81
CA ASN A 923 11.77 -29.24 9.99
C ASN A 923 11.71 -27.72 10.14
N TRP A 924 10.54 -27.15 9.92
CA TRP A 924 10.31 -25.71 10.02
C TRP A 924 9.77 -25.32 11.38
N LEU A 925 10.00 -24.08 11.78
CA LEU A 925 9.41 -23.41 12.93
C LEU A 925 8.79 -22.09 12.47
N ALA A 926 7.50 -21.91 12.73
CA ALA A 926 6.84 -20.64 12.49
C ALA A 926 7.24 -19.62 13.57
N LEU A 927 7.80 -18.48 13.18
CA LEU A 927 8.23 -17.42 14.11
C LEU A 927 7.20 -16.29 14.24
N ALA A 928 6.33 -16.15 13.24
CA ALA A 928 5.32 -15.10 13.17
C ALA A 928 4.03 -15.61 12.50
N ASN A 929 2.92 -14.91 12.76
CA ASN A 929 1.72 -15.05 11.96
C ASN A 929 2.01 -14.47 10.57
N MET A 930 1.81 -15.27 9.53
CA MET A 930 2.02 -14.84 8.16
C MET A 930 0.66 -14.57 7.52
N ASN A 931 0.56 -13.46 6.76
CA ASN A 931 -0.67 -13.10 6.04
C ASN A 931 -0.58 -13.43 4.54
N GLN A 932 0.53 -14.02 4.12
CA GLN A 932 0.85 -14.38 2.75
C GLN A 932 1.28 -15.85 2.68
N ASP A 933 1.05 -16.49 1.54
CA ASP A 933 1.42 -17.87 1.26
C ASP A 933 2.73 -17.92 0.47
N TYR A 934 3.82 -18.17 1.17
CA TYR A 934 5.15 -18.30 0.58
C TYR A 934 5.31 -19.69 -0.07
N THR A 935 6.00 -19.68 -1.21
CA THR A 935 6.40 -20.89 -1.94
C THR A 935 7.82 -21.24 -1.54
N LEU A 936 8.02 -22.46 -1.09
CA LEU A 936 9.34 -23.04 -0.86
C LEU A 936 9.91 -23.45 -2.21
N PHE A 937 11.19 -23.12 -2.46
CA PHE A 937 11.95 -23.72 -3.55
C PHE A 937 13.10 -24.55 -3.00
N LEU A 938 13.32 -25.70 -3.63
CA LEU A 938 14.46 -26.58 -3.43
C LEU A 938 15.13 -26.79 -4.77
N GLN A 939 16.40 -26.42 -4.92
CA GLN A 939 17.13 -26.55 -6.18
C GLN A 939 18.46 -27.27 -5.96
N VAL A 940 18.70 -28.34 -6.71
CA VAL A 940 20.01 -28.99 -6.79
C VAL A 940 20.77 -28.35 -7.94
N VAL A 941 21.93 -27.77 -7.64
CA VAL A 941 22.76 -27.06 -8.60
C VAL A 941 24.17 -27.64 -8.67
N ASP A 942 24.79 -27.56 -9.85
CA ASP A 942 26.19 -27.95 -10.04
C ASP A 942 27.18 -26.85 -9.60
N ALA A 943 28.48 -27.07 -9.86
CA ALA A 943 29.53 -26.11 -9.58
C ALA A 943 29.44 -24.81 -10.41
N GLN A 944 28.61 -24.78 -11.45
CA GLN A 944 28.33 -23.63 -12.32
C GLN A 944 26.95 -23.02 -12.06
N ASP A 945 26.29 -23.38 -10.95
CA ASP A 945 24.93 -22.96 -10.58
C ASP A 945 23.83 -23.40 -11.57
N ARG A 946 24.09 -24.38 -12.43
CA ARG A 946 23.04 -24.94 -13.31
C ARG A 946 22.13 -25.85 -12.50
N ILE A 947 20.82 -25.59 -12.60
CA ILE A 947 19.80 -26.39 -11.93
C ILE A 947 19.69 -27.75 -12.62
N VAL A 948 19.95 -28.81 -11.86
CA VAL A 948 19.84 -30.20 -12.30
C VAL A 948 18.70 -30.95 -11.62
N GLY A 949 18.00 -30.31 -10.69
CA GLY A 949 16.77 -30.81 -10.07
C GLY A 949 16.11 -29.70 -9.27
N GLN A 950 14.77 -29.64 -9.28
CA GLN A 950 14.04 -28.56 -8.63
C GLN A 950 12.66 -29.00 -8.16
N VAL A 951 12.20 -28.39 -7.07
CA VAL A 951 10.81 -28.44 -6.58
C VAL A 951 10.41 -27.06 -6.07
N ASP A 952 9.25 -26.58 -6.51
CA ASP A 952 8.61 -25.36 -6.01
C ASP A 952 7.20 -25.71 -5.56
N SER A 953 6.89 -25.46 -4.29
CA SER A 953 5.60 -25.84 -3.73
C SER A 953 5.29 -24.99 -2.51
N TRP A 954 4.00 -24.82 -2.21
CA TRP A 954 3.62 -24.48 -0.84
C TRP A 954 4.04 -25.61 0.12
N PRO A 955 4.22 -25.31 1.41
CA PRO A 955 4.74 -26.29 2.36
C PRO A 955 3.86 -27.52 2.50
N VAL A 956 4.48 -28.61 2.97
CA VAL A 956 3.82 -29.91 3.14
C VAL A 956 3.23 -30.37 1.81
N GLN A 957 4.06 -30.35 0.77
CA GLN A 957 3.69 -30.78 -0.60
C GLN A 957 2.43 -30.10 -1.14
N GLY A 958 2.27 -28.81 -0.86
CA GLY A 958 1.17 -27.99 -1.36
C GLY A 958 -0.06 -27.94 -0.46
N THR A 959 -0.03 -28.61 0.70
CA THR A 959 -1.25 -28.85 1.51
C THR A 959 -1.36 -27.99 2.77
N HIS A 960 -0.29 -27.30 3.18
CA HIS A 960 -0.29 -26.48 4.39
C HIS A 960 0.36 -25.10 4.16
N PRO A 961 -0.35 -24.15 3.52
CA PRO A 961 0.16 -22.81 3.21
C PRO A 961 0.63 -22.04 4.45
N THR A 962 1.62 -21.16 4.29
CA THR A 962 2.25 -20.45 5.42
C THR A 962 1.29 -19.52 6.16
N SER A 963 0.24 -19.01 5.51
CA SER A 963 -0.77 -18.19 6.20
C SER A 963 -1.57 -18.95 7.26
N GLY A 964 -1.59 -20.29 7.20
CA GLY A 964 -2.22 -21.16 8.18
C GLY A 964 -1.34 -21.48 9.40
N TRP A 965 -0.05 -21.13 9.38
CA TRP A 965 0.91 -21.51 10.42
C TRP A 965 0.72 -20.66 11.68
N GLN A 966 0.85 -21.28 12.85
CA GLN A 966 0.79 -20.59 14.15
C GLN A 966 2.19 -20.37 14.72
N PRO A 967 2.53 -19.19 15.29
CA PRO A 967 3.83 -18.96 15.93
C PRO A 967 4.18 -20.02 16.97
N GLY A 968 5.41 -20.52 16.92
CA GLY A 968 5.91 -21.62 17.76
C GLY A 968 5.56 -23.01 17.25
N GLN A 969 4.74 -23.15 16.19
CA GLN A 969 4.45 -24.43 15.57
C GLN A 969 5.67 -24.96 14.82
N THR A 970 5.99 -26.24 15.04
CA THR A 970 6.97 -26.98 14.23
C THR A 970 6.25 -27.75 13.12
N ILE A 971 6.74 -27.64 11.88
CA ILE A 971 6.16 -28.26 10.69
C ILE A 971 7.21 -29.19 10.06
N PRO A 972 7.07 -30.52 10.18
CA PRO A 972 7.86 -31.46 9.39
C PRO A 972 7.39 -31.43 7.94
N ASP A 973 8.34 -31.36 7.02
CA ASP A 973 8.09 -31.23 5.59
C ASP A 973 9.03 -32.13 4.79
N SER A 974 8.57 -32.71 3.69
CA SER A 974 9.32 -33.76 2.99
C SER A 974 9.10 -33.69 1.49
N TYR A 975 10.21 -33.71 0.75
CA TYR A 975 10.24 -33.52 -0.70
C TYR A 975 11.07 -34.60 -1.38
N THR A 976 10.69 -34.90 -2.62
CA THR A 976 11.45 -35.74 -3.54
C THR A 976 11.80 -34.89 -4.75
N ILE A 977 13.09 -34.61 -4.94
CA ILE A 977 13.58 -33.78 -6.04
C ILE A 977 14.03 -34.71 -7.17
N PRO A 978 13.37 -34.69 -8.35
CA PRO A 978 13.84 -35.43 -9.50
C PRO A 978 15.13 -34.80 -10.05
N LEU A 979 16.09 -35.65 -10.42
CA LEU A 979 17.41 -35.23 -10.89
C LEU A 979 17.57 -35.49 -12.40
N SER A 980 18.30 -34.61 -13.09
CA SER A 980 18.57 -34.71 -14.52
C SER A 980 19.40 -35.95 -14.87
N GLN A 981 19.14 -36.54 -16.04
CA GLN A 981 19.97 -37.63 -16.59
C GLN A 981 21.32 -37.12 -17.13
N GLU A 982 21.44 -35.82 -17.37
CA GLU A 982 22.63 -35.19 -17.95
C GLU A 982 23.66 -34.74 -16.89
N MET A 983 23.45 -35.14 -15.64
CA MET A 983 24.37 -34.82 -14.55
C MET A 983 25.75 -35.45 -14.78
N ALA A 984 26.78 -34.62 -14.80
CA ALA A 984 28.16 -35.07 -14.86
C ALA A 984 28.68 -35.48 -13.47
N PRO A 985 29.68 -36.37 -13.37
CA PRO A 985 30.43 -36.59 -12.14
C PRO A 985 31.00 -35.29 -11.58
N GLY A 986 30.88 -35.07 -10.27
CA GLY A 986 31.30 -33.82 -9.65
C GLY A 986 30.50 -33.45 -8.41
N ALA A 987 30.82 -32.29 -7.84
CA ALA A 987 30.16 -31.75 -6.66
C ALA A 987 28.90 -30.94 -7.03
N TYR A 988 27.90 -31.04 -6.17
CA TYR A 988 26.60 -30.39 -6.26
C TYR A 988 26.22 -29.77 -4.91
N ARG A 989 25.30 -28.82 -4.93
CA ARG A 989 24.76 -28.12 -3.75
C ARG A 989 23.24 -28.11 -3.81
N LEU A 990 22.59 -28.16 -2.65
CA LEU A 990 21.15 -27.97 -2.52
C LEU A 990 20.88 -26.55 -2.02
N LEU A 991 20.08 -25.79 -2.76
CA LEU A 991 19.59 -24.47 -2.39
C LEU A 991 18.19 -24.60 -1.80
N VAL A 992 17.93 -23.92 -0.69
CA VAL A 992 16.65 -23.92 0.03
C VAL A 992 16.25 -22.49 0.31
N GLY A 993 15.06 -22.07 -0.12
CA GLY A 993 14.60 -20.72 0.21
C GLY A 993 13.13 -20.51 -0.07
N TRP A 994 12.67 -19.28 0.14
CA TRP A 994 11.25 -18.93 0.08
C TRP A 994 11.03 -17.73 -0.82
N TYR A 995 9.90 -17.72 -1.52
CA TYR A 995 9.48 -16.57 -2.31
C TYR A 995 7.95 -16.44 -2.37
N LEU A 996 7.46 -15.25 -2.73
CA LEU A 996 6.04 -15.05 -3.04
C LEU A 996 5.79 -15.34 -4.51
N LEU A 997 4.81 -16.19 -4.81
CA LEU A 997 4.52 -16.58 -6.18
C LEU A 997 4.04 -15.40 -7.06
N GLY A 998 3.40 -14.40 -6.45
CA GLY A 998 2.80 -13.27 -7.17
C GLY A 998 3.81 -12.30 -7.79
N ASP A 999 4.95 -12.08 -7.12
CA ASP A 999 5.96 -11.09 -7.52
C ASP A 999 7.39 -11.66 -7.55
N GLY A 1000 7.58 -12.92 -7.15
CA GLY A 1000 8.90 -13.55 -7.11
C GLY A 1000 9.78 -13.10 -5.94
N ARG A 1001 9.28 -12.24 -5.05
CA ARG A 1001 10.07 -11.66 -3.97
C ARG A 1001 10.53 -12.73 -2.98
N ARG A 1002 11.85 -12.84 -2.78
CA ARG A 1002 12.47 -13.83 -1.89
C ARG A 1002 12.50 -13.37 -0.44
N LEU A 1003 12.41 -14.32 0.51
CA LEU A 1003 12.66 -14.01 1.92
C LEU A 1003 14.17 -14.05 2.21
N PRO A 1004 14.74 -12.98 2.81
CA PRO A 1004 16.14 -12.98 3.21
C PRO A 1004 16.42 -13.94 4.36
N VAL A 1005 17.58 -14.58 4.33
CA VAL A 1005 18.20 -15.26 5.46
C VAL A 1005 18.87 -14.22 6.35
N LEU A 1006 18.54 -14.22 7.64
CA LEU A 1006 19.04 -13.28 8.63
C LEU A 1006 20.13 -13.91 9.50
N ASP A 1007 21.14 -13.11 9.87
CA ASP A 1007 22.14 -13.50 10.86
C ASP A 1007 21.66 -13.32 12.32
N GLY A 1008 22.56 -13.57 13.28
CA GLY A 1008 22.29 -13.40 14.72
C GLY A 1008 21.96 -11.97 15.15
N GLU A 1009 22.35 -10.97 14.37
CA GLU A 1009 22.06 -9.55 14.62
C GLU A 1009 20.80 -9.06 13.90
N GLY A 1010 20.23 -9.88 13.01
CA GLY A 1010 19.03 -9.57 12.25
C GLY A 1010 19.32 -8.96 10.87
N THR A 1011 20.57 -9.02 10.41
CA THR A 1011 21.00 -8.51 9.11
C THR A 1011 20.72 -9.54 8.03
N ALA A 1012 20.19 -9.12 6.88
CA ALA A 1012 20.05 -10.00 5.73
C ALA A 1012 21.42 -10.34 5.14
N VAL A 1013 21.75 -11.63 5.09
CA VAL A 1013 23.04 -12.13 4.59
C VAL A 1013 22.94 -12.94 3.31
N GLU A 1014 21.75 -13.44 2.97
CA GLU A 1014 21.47 -14.18 1.72
C GLU A 1014 19.95 -14.21 1.47
N ASP A 1015 19.48 -14.81 0.38
CA ASP A 1015 18.05 -15.09 0.11
C ASP A 1015 17.68 -16.59 0.14
N LYS A 1016 18.64 -17.44 0.51
CA LYS A 1016 18.55 -18.90 0.52
C LYS A 1016 19.64 -19.54 1.39
N LEU A 1017 19.37 -20.72 1.92
CA LEU A 1017 20.37 -21.61 2.51
C LEU A 1017 21.03 -22.46 1.42
N ILE A 1018 22.35 -22.62 1.51
CA ILE A 1018 23.12 -23.52 0.66
C ILE A 1018 23.58 -24.71 1.50
N VAL A 1019 23.16 -25.91 1.12
CA VAL A 1019 23.61 -27.18 1.70
C VAL A 1019 24.64 -27.83 0.77
N PRO A 1020 25.93 -27.86 1.16
CA PRO A 1020 27.00 -28.40 0.34
C PRO A 1020 27.08 -29.94 0.41
N ASN A 1021 28.13 -30.49 -0.21
CA ASN A 1021 28.54 -31.90 -0.08
C ASN A 1021 27.64 -32.94 -0.74
N LEU A 1022 26.89 -32.56 -1.77
CA LEU A 1022 26.29 -33.53 -2.70
C LEU A 1022 27.29 -33.84 -3.82
N PHE A 1023 27.31 -35.06 -4.35
CA PHE A 1023 28.21 -35.41 -5.45
C PHE A 1023 27.67 -36.55 -6.30
N VAL A 1024 27.99 -36.54 -7.60
CA VAL A 1024 27.82 -37.72 -8.47
C VAL A 1024 29.16 -38.46 -8.52
N PRO A 1025 29.23 -39.76 -8.14
CA PRO A 1025 30.46 -40.55 -8.22
C PRO A 1025 31.03 -40.60 -9.64
N GLY A 1026 32.36 -40.60 -9.75
CA GLY A 1026 33.10 -40.71 -11.02
C GLY A 1026 33.19 -42.10 -11.59
#